data_AF-A7RUU6-F1
#
_entry.id   AF-A7RUU6-F1
#
_cell.length_a   1.000
_cell.length_b   1.000
_cell.length_c   1.000
_cell.angle_alpha   90.00
_cell.angle_beta   90.00
_cell.angle_gamma   90.00
#
_symmetry.space_group_name_H-M   'P 1'
#
loop_
_entity.id
_entity.type
_entity.pdbx_description
1 polymer ?
#
loop_
_entity_poly.entity_id
_entity_poly.type
_entity_poly.pdbx_seq_one_letter_code
_entity_poly.pdbx_strand_id
1 'polypeptide(L)'
;MKSSRPWIRFRSLTPAIIGVSLGFALSMLYIPVVEQQCLFDMEESQVYVVGKDDKSWNWASKEERKTTPSPTAKTDPISHTTVAPKETHFNYGLRPYYVASELGHRDKLLVGVLTTEDQLDTFALAINNTWGPDLPSLIFFIPYSRDVEFHEKYTKILGFPVVQLDIDSEEETVPQLRTSFKMFKYMHDHYINNYDWFFRAEHDMYLKADKLLEFLSSVNSSEDNYIGHPAAVSYRNQDTAYNNDLYRYEHYCLGGGGVALSRTTLLKLVPNLDTCIEESLTESEDVELGRCLYNNIGVQCTWSYEVCSPNRKFHYLEFHNFQIPKDLSIPDILKDRRVLHATSIHPIRTPSVMYHVHRYFTELELNKTFVETRSLQTSIRDLLPLLPEEKHPSWPLGFQFPFQPKSRFEVIEWQYFTEHASYGFTEVNPEVKLEGDYKKDVHEVVSTAYKMLSRESPHEKKWLINGYRRVDPRRGAEYILDIGLKGGDGNEEHRRVHMLRPFTKVESIQMVTATEQRGVHLVVPVGKDDTDRLEKFLQMYQRVCLQTGENVVLLTVFVNVRGSGEDGHAPEKFAEEKALIARYKQKFTWAQLPWIQIGVQHNSLTLLADIVTMKLPSNALIFLTTLGVEFTVGFLNRCRVNALSGQQVFFPVPFAYYDTDIVFNQNRVPDVLPLHRDMGHWDTDSYNLVCFNNKDYKENR
;
A
#
# COMPACT_ATOMS: atom_id res chain seq x y z
N MET A 1 67.62 15.48 72.08
CA MET A 1 66.63 16.58 71.87
C MET A 1 66.50 16.81 70.37
N LYS A 2 65.25 16.86 69.86
CA LYS A 2 64.70 17.44 68.60
C LYS A 2 65.67 17.60 67.40
N SER A 3 65.36 17.12 66.20
CA SER A 3 64.26 17.63 65.36
C SER A 3 64.15 16.83 64.05
N SER A 4 62.97 16.93 63.46
CA SER A 4 62.33 16.19 62.36
C SER A 4 62.74 16.53 60.92
N ARG A 5 62.38 15.56 60.04
CA ARG A 5 62.11 15.56 58.57
C ARG A 5 63.27 15.10 57.68
N PRO A 6 62.96 14.23 56.71
CA PRO A 6 62.76 14.77 55.36
C PRO A 6 61.49 14.27 54.67
N TRP A 7 61.15 15.03 53.64
CA TRP A 7 59.93 15.08 52.86
C TRP A 7 60.16 14.30 51.56
N ILE A 8 59.34 13.30 51.22
CA ILE A 8 59.37 12.64 49.91
C ILE A 8 57.95 12.54 49.33
N ARG A 9 57.70 13.45 48.37
CA ARG A 9 56.99 13.31 47.09
C ARG A 9 55.85 12.28 46.98
N PHE A 10 54.62 12.69 47.29
CA PHE A 10 53.40 12.22 46.62
C PHE A 10 52.72 13.44 45.97
N ARG A 11 53.02 13.73 44.70
CA ARG A 11 52.46 14.93 44.03
C ARG A 11 52.00 14.72 42.59
N SER A 12 51.81 13.47 42.14
CA SER A 12 51.28 13.20 40.78
C SER A 12 50.02 12.33 40.71
N LEU A 13 49.60 11.64 41.79
CA LEU A 13 48.39 10.80 41.75
C LEU A 13 47.12 11.48 42.29
N THR A 14 47.26 12.49 43.16
CA THR A 14 46.10 13.18 43.75
C THR A 14 45.21 13.88 42.72
N PRO A 15 45.72 14.57 41.68
CA PRO A 15 44.85 15.19 40.67
C PRO A 15 44.11 14.13 39.83
N ALA A 16 44.74 12.98 39.55
CA ALA A 16 44.14 11.92 38.77
C ALA A 16 43.02 11.20 39.53
N ILE A 17 43.24 10.91 40.83
CA ILE A 17 42.21 10.30 41.68
C ILE A 17 41.04 11.27 41.87
N ILE A 18 41.32 12.57 42.07
CA ILE A 18 40.27 13.60 42.14
C ILE A 18 39.53 13.74 40.80
N GLY A 19 40.23 13.68 39.67
CA GLY A 19 39.61 13.75 38.34
C GLY A 19 38.70 12.56 38.05
N VAL A 20 39.12 11.35 38.42
CA VAL A 20 38.32 10.12 38.24
C VAL A 20 37.13 10.11 39.20
N SER A 21 37.30 10.51 40.45
CA SER A 21 36.19 10.57 41.41
C SER A 21 35.20 11.69 41.09
N LEU A 22 35.67 12.85 40.63
CA LEU A 22 34.82 13.93 40.14
C LEU A 22 34.09 13.53 38.85
N GLY A 23 34.75 12.81 37.95
CA GLY A 23 34.13 12.26 36.73
C GLY A 23 33.04 11.24 37.05
N PHE A 24 33.27 10.36 38.02
CA PHE A 24 32.25 9.41 38.50
C PHE A 24 31.09 10.12 39.20
N ALA A 25 31.36 11.14 40.01
CA ALA A 25 30.33 11.93 40.69
C ALA A 25 29.51 12.78 39.70
N LEU A 26 30.15 13.37 38.68
CA LEU A 26 29.47 14.09 37.61
C LEU A 26 28.64 13.14 36.74
N SER A 27 29.14 11.94 36.43
CA SER A 27 28.38 10.91 35.71
C SER A 27 27.13 10.48 36.50
N MET A 28 27.28 10.19 37.79
CA MET A 28 26.16 9.85 38.69
C MET A 28 25.16 10.99 38.88
N LEU A 29 25.58 12.26 38.74
CA LEU A 29 24.69 13.42 38.75
C LEU A 29 24.04 13.69 37.39
N TYR A 30 24.70 13.33 36.28
CA TYR A 30 24.21 13.53 34.93
C TYR A 30 23.13 12.50 34.56
N ILE A 31 23.26 11.24 35.01
CA ILE A 31 22.30 10.16 34.75
C ILE A 31 20.87 10.52 35.21
N PRO A 32 20.61 10.96 36.46
CA PRO A 32 19.27 11.35 36.89
C PRO A 32 18.78 12.66 36.24
N VAL A 33 19.68 13.54 35.79
CA VAL A 33 19.33 14.76 35.04
C VAL A 33 18.92 14.44 33.60
N VAL A 34 19.53 13.45 32.95
CA VAL A 34 19.11 12.93 31.64
C VAL A 34 17.77 12.18 31.73
N GLU A 35 17.54 11.43 32.81
CA GLU A 35 16.23 10.81 33.09
C GLU A 35 15.14 11.86 33.35
N GLN A 36 15.43 12.94 34.09
CA GLN A 36 14.49 14.05 34.28
C GLN A 36 14.31 14.89 33.01
N GLN A 37 15.33 15.05 32.16
CA GLN A 37 15.18 15.70 30.85
C GLN A 37 14.24 14.92 29.92
N CYS A 38 14.08 13.61 30.07
CA CYS A 38 13.04 12.85 29.33
C CYS A 38 11.60 13.24 29.72
N LEU A 39 11.40 13.79 30.93
CA LEU A 39 10.13 14.36 31.41
C LEU A 39 10.01 15.86 31.13
N PHE A 40 11.12 16.61 31.17
CA PHE A 40 11.16 18.07 31.01
C PHE A 40 11.33 18.58 29.57
N ASP A 41 11.79 17.76 28.61
CA ASP A 41 11.84 18.16 27.17
C ASP A 41 10.43 18.27 26.55
N MET A 42 9.39 18.02 27.35
CA MET A 42 7.99 18.32 27.03
C MET A 42 7.65 19.82 27.15
N GLU A 43 8.46 20.64 27.85
CA GLU A 43 8.16 22.06 28.10
C GLU A 43 8.78 23.04 27.07
N GLU A 44 9.93 22.73 26.45
CA GLU A 44 10.66 23.75 25.65
C GLU A 44 10.59 23.65 24.12
N SER A 45 9.83 22.71 23.54
CA SER A 45 9.61 22.66 22.08
C SER A 45 8.36 23.43 21.62
N GLN A 46 8.27 24.70 22.04
CA GLN A 46 7.47 25.71 21.32
C GLN A 46 8.35 26.88 20.88
N VAL A 47 9.34 26.56 20.06
CA VAL A 47 9.73 27.45 18.98
C VAL A 47 9.78 26.59 17.73
N TYR A 48 8.71 26.61 16.93
CA TYR A 48 8.81 26.25 15.52
C TYR A 48 9.65 27.34 14.84
N VAL A 49 10.97 27.29 15.04
CA VAL A 49 11.88 27.71 13.99
C VAL A 49 11.72 26.64 12.95
N VAL A 50 11.07 26.99 11.84
CA VAL A 50 11.23 26.26 10.58
C VAL A 50 12.73 26.28 10.32
N GLY A 51 13.39 25.19 10.72
CA GLY A 51 14.78 24.95 10.39
C GLY A 51 14.82 24.90 8.87
N LYS A 52 15.25 25.99 8.27
CA LYS A 52 15.93 25.93 6.98
C LYS A 52 17.02 24.88 7.15
N ASP A 53 16.78 23.69 6.62
CA ASP A 53 17.87 22.87 6.13
C ASP A 53 18.50 23.67 4.97
N ASP A 54 19.31 24.67 5.32
CA ASP A 54 20.32 25.27 4.44
C ASP A 54 21.39 24.20 4.22
N LYS A 55 21.03 23.13 3.49
CA LYS A 55 22.00 22.42 2.68
C LYS A 55 22.34 23.38 1.55
N SER A 56 23.30 24.27 1.80
CA SER A 56 23.98 24.99 0.74
C SER A 56 24.68 23.94 -0.14
N TRP A 57 24.03 23.57 -1.24
CA TRP A 57 24.68 22.83 -2.30
C TRP A 57 25.63 23.81 -3.01
N ASN A 58 26.84 23.93 -2.47
CA ASN A 58 27.93 24.62 -3.14
C ASN A 58 28.31 23.82 -4.39
N TRP A 59 27.70 24.18 -5.51
CA TRP A 59 28.24 23.90 -6.84
C TRP A 59 29.52 24.74 -6.99
N ALA A 60 30.65 24.19 -6.55
CA ALA A 60 31.95 24.65 -6.98
C ALA A 60 32.44 23.63 -8.02
N SER A 61 32.44 24.07 -9.27
CA SER A 61 33.06 23.41 -10.42
C SER A 61 34.43 22.87 -10.05
N LYS A 62 34.56 21.55 -9.91
CA LYS A 62 35.84 20.89 -9.72
C LYS A 62 36.24 20.25 -11.04
N GLU A 63 37.17 20.94 -11.70
CA GLU A 63 37.94 20.51 -12.86
C GLU A 63 38.33 19.04 -12.80
N GLU A 64 38.16 18.37 -13.94
CA GLU A 64 38.75 17.07 -14.24
C GLU A 64 40.27 17.12 -14.05
N ARG A 65 40.77 16.55 -12.94
CA ARG A 65 42.15 16.11 -12.86
C ARG A 65 42.21 14.61 -13.04
N LYS A 66 42.68 14.22 -14.22
CA LYS A 66 43.22 12.88 -14.52
C LYS A 66 44.32 12.56 -13.52
N THR A 67 44.13 11.53 -12.71
CA THR A 67 45.22 10.82 -12.03
C THR A 67 45.01 9.31 -12.12
N THR A 68 46.02 8.67 -12.69
CA THR A 68 46.25 7.25 -12.96
C THR A 68 46.05 6.35 -11.73
N PRO A 69 45.61 5.08 -11.90
CA PRO A 69 45.43 4.16 -10.79
C PRO A 69 46.76 3.47 -10.42
N SER A 70 47.03 3.37 -9.11
CA SER A 70 48.02 2.48 -8.50
C SER A 70 47.28 1.49 -7.58
N PRO A 71 47.76 0.24 -7.45
CA PRO A 71 46.90 -0.88 -7.07
C PRO A 71 46.99 -1.25 -5.58
N THR A 72 46.00 -2.05 -5.17
CA THR A 72 45.94 -2.92 -3.97
C THR A 72 45.46 -2.32 -2.64
N ALA A 73 44.15 -2.44 -2.41
CA ALA A 73 43.61 -2.94 -1.15
C ALA A 73 42.43 -3.86 -1.51
N LYS A 74 42.58 -5.16 -1.27
CA LYS A 74 41.52 -6.16 -1.47
C LYS A 74 40.46 -5.93 -0.39
N THR A 75 39.29 -5.45 -0.78
CA THR A 75 38.06 -5.62 -0.02
C THR A 75 37.44 -6.94 -0.45
N ASP A 76 37.39 -7.91 0.46
CA ASP A 76 36.62 -9.13 0.23
C ASP A 76 35.13 -8.77 0.09
N PRO A 77 34.42 -9.31 -0.91
CA PRO A 77 33.00 -9.02 -1.09
C PRO A 77 32.22 -9.65 0.07
N ILE A 78 31.43 -8.82 0.75
CA ILE A 78 30.44 -9.25 1.74
C ILE A 78 29.47 -10.19 1.02
N SER A 79 29.59 -11.48 1.30
CA SER A 79 28.68 -12.51 0.79
C SER A 79 27.36 -12.36 1.55
N HIS A 80 26.36 -11.74 0.93
CA HIS A 80 24.98 -11.88 1.36
C HIS A 80 24.57 -13.33 1.13
N THR A 81 24.30 -14.07 2.20
CA THR A 81 23.68 -15.39 2.16
C THR A 81 22.25 -15.27 1.64
N THR A 82 22.12 -15.14 0.33
CA THR A 82 20.85 -15.32 -0.37
C THR A 82 20.54 -16.81 -0.35
N VAL A 83 19.42 -17.17 0.29
CA VAL A 83 18.87 -18.52 0.21
C VAL A 83 18.56 -18.79 -1.26
N ALA A 84 19.13 -19.86 -1.82
CA ALA A 84 18.85 -20.24 -3.20
C ALA A 84 17.33 -20.45 -3.38
N PRO A 85 16.71 -19.84 -4.40
CA PRO A 85 15.30 -20.10 -4.69
C PRO A 85 15.10 -21.60 -4.95
N LYS A 86 13.98 -22.17 -4.47
CA LYS A 86 13.60 -23.55 -4.78
C LYS A 86 13.64 -23.75 -6.29
N GLU A 87 14.25 -24.84 -6.74
CA GLU A 87 14.16 -25.27 -8.13
C GLU A 87 12.68 -25.44 -8.49
N THR A 88 12.20 -24.57 -9.36
CA THR A 88 10.92 -24.77 -10.04
C THR A 88 11.24 -25.28 -11.44
N HIS A 89 10.36 -26.08 -12.01
CA HIS A 89 10.51 -26.64 -13.36
C HIS A 89 10.48 -25.58 -14.49
N PHE A 90 10.61 -24.29 -14.17
CA PHE A 90 10.51 -23.18 -15.08
C PHE A 90 11.91 -22.72 -15.50
N ASN A 91 12.09 -22.58 -16.81
CA ASN A 91 13.38 -22.33 -17.44
C ASN A 91 14.00 -21.01 -16.92
N TYR A 92 15.27 -21.07 -16.51
CA TYR A 92 16.08 -19.92 -16.13
C TYR A 92 16.20 -18.95 -17.32
N GLY A 93 15.35 -17.93 -17.37
CA GLY A 93 15.36 -16.94 -18.44
C GLY A 93 14.26 -15.88 -18.39
N LEU A 94 13.24 -16.03 -17.54
CA LEU A 94 12.20 -15.04 -17.35
C LEU A 94 12.48 -14.21 -16.09
N ARG A 95 12.97 -12.99 -16.31
CA ARG A 95 13.10 -11.95 -15.30
C ARG A 95 11.70 -11.42 -14.94
N PRO A 96 11.25 -11.50 -13.68
CA PRO A 96 10.07 -10.78 -13.20
C PRO A 96 10.11 -9.30 -13.60
N TYR A 97 9.00 -8.71 -13.99
CA TYR A 97 8.96 -7.31 -14.47
C TYR A 97 9.17 -6.33 -13.31
N TYR A 98 8.75 -6.71 -12.09
CA TYR A 98 9.06 -5.99 -10.87
C TYR A 98 10.29 -6.56 -10.17
N VAL A 99 11.26 -5.67 -9.91
CA VAL A 99 12.49 -5.95 -9.14
C VAL A 99 12.17 -6.56 -7.76
N ALA A 100 11.01 -6.24 -7.18
CA ALA A 100 10.55 -6.77 -5.90
C ALA A 100 10.49 -8.31 -5.87
N SER A 101 10.09 -8.97 -6.95
CA SER A 101 9.99 -10.43 -7.00
C SER A 101 11.35 -11.13 -7.17
N GLU A 102 12.32 -10.50 -7.83
CA GLU A 102 13.71 -11.01 -7.88
C GLU A 102 14.44 -10.85 -6.54
N LEU A 103 14.11 -9.80 -5.79
CA LEU A 103 14.75 -9.50 -4.50
C LEU A 103 14.15 -10.28 -3.32
N GLY A 104 13.09 -11.07 -3.53
CA GLY A 104 12.35 -11.72 -2.45
C GLY A 104 11.74 -10.69 -1.49
N HIS A 105 11.02 -9.71 -2.05
CA HIS A 105 10.37 -8.65 -1.28
C HIS A 105 9.51 -9.25 -0.17
N ARG A 106 9.88 -8.91 1.07
CA ARG A 106 9.11 -9.20 2.26
C ARG A 106 8.32 -7.95 2.62
N ASP A 107 7.08 -8.16 3.01
CA ASP A 107 6.30 -7.09 3.61
C ASP A 107 6.91 -6.72 4.97
N LYS A 108 6.70 -5.48 5.40
CA LYS A 108 7.43 -4.98 6.56
C LYS A 108 6.97 -5.57 7.87
N LEU A 109 5.67 -5.77 8.05
CA LEU A 109 5.10 -6.09 9.35
C LEU A 109 3.87 -7.00 9.24
N LEU A 110 3.85 -8.05 10.05
CA LEU A 110 2.65 -8.83 10.38
C LEU A 110 2.22 -8.51 11.81
N VAL A 111 0.95 -8.10 11.99
CA VAL A 111 0.38 -7.86 13.32
C VAL A 111 -0.57 -9.00 13.70
N GLY A 112 -0.31 -9.65 14.82
CA GLY A 112 -1.19 -10.62 15.46
C GLY A 112 -1.89 -10.01 16.67
N VAL A 113 -3.23 -9.96 16.65
CA VAL A 113 -4.05 -9.44 17.75
C VAL A 113 -4.61 -10.60 18.56
N LEU A 114 -4.29 -10.64 19.84
CA LEU A 114 -4.89 -11.57 20.80
C LEU A 114 -6.27 -11.08 21.22
N THR A 115 -7.28 -11.91 20.98
CA THR A 115 -8.67 -11.60 21.31
C THR A 115 -9.41 -12.87 21.74
N THR A 116 -10.66 -12.70 22.17
CA THR A 116 -11.57 -13.80 22.52
C THR A 116 -12.81 -13.73 21.64
N GLU A 117 -13.57 -14.81 21.59
CA GLU A 117 -14.79 -14.88 20.78
C GLU A 117 -15.77 -13.73 21.10
N ASP A 118 -15.97 -13.42 22.39
CA ASP A 118 -16.86 -12.34 22.84
C ASP A 118 -16.41 -10.94 22.39
N GLN A 119 -15.11 -10.74 22.15
CA GLN A 119 -14.55 -9.44 21.77
C GLN A 119 -14.43 -9.25 20.26
N LEU A 120 -14.74 -10.28 19.46
CA LEU A 120 -14.71 -10.18 18.00
C LEU A 120 -15.77 -9.21 17.46
N ASP A 121 -16.99 -9.29 18.00
CA ASP A 121 -18.10 -8.42 17.58
C ASP A 121 -17.92 -6.95 18.00
N THR A 122 -17.01 -6.68 18.95
CA THR A 122 -16.81 -5.35 19.56
C THR A 122 -15.47 -4.73 19.16
N PHE A 123 -14.36 -5.24 19.70
CA PHE A 123 -13.03 -4.67 19.52
C PHE A 123 -12.41 -5.09 18.20
N ALA A 124 -12.55 -6.34 17.74
CA ALA A 124 -11.99 -6.72 16.44
C ALA A 124 -12.65 -5.94 15.30
N LEU A 125 -13.97 -5.74 15.37
CA LEU A 125 -14.69 -4.84 14.46
C LEU A 125 -14.19 -3.39 14.54
N ALA A 126 -13.92 -2.88 15.75
CA ALA A 126 -13.37 -1.54 15.92
C ALA A 126 -11.96 -1.40 15.35
N ILE A 127 -11.09 -2.38 15.55
CA ILE A 127 -9.74 -2.41 14.99
C ILE A 127 -9.81 -2.43 13.46
N ASN A 128 -10.64 -3.31 12.88
CA ASN A 128 -10.80 -3.44 11.43
C ASN A 128 -11.33 -2.16 10.76
N ASN A 129 -12.10 -1.34 11.49
CA ASN A 129 -12.63 -0.07 11.00
C ASN A 129 -11.80 1.17 11.41
N THR A 130 -10.70 0.99 12.14
CA THR A 130 -9.84 2.10 12.60
C THR A 130 -8.40 1.93 12.11
N TRP A 131 -7.49 1.43 12.95
CA TRP A 131 -6.06 1.35 12.63
C TRP A 131 -5.65 0.08 11.87
N GLY A 132 -6.53 -0.92 11.77
CA GLY A 132 -6.26 -2.17 11.06
C GLY A 132 -5.95 -2.00 9.55
N PRO A 133 -6.73 -1.21 8.79
CA PRO A 133 -6.50 -0.98 7.36
C PRO A 133 -5.17 -0.29 7.03
N ASP A 134 -4.59 0.45 7.98
CA ASP A 134 -3.32 1.15 7.80
C ASP A 134 -2.10 0.20 7.89
N LEU A 135 -2.32 -1.07 8.24
CA LEU A 135 -1.28 -2.09 8.36
C LEU A 135 -1.15 -2.94 7.09
N PRO A 136 0.08 -3.41 6.75
CA PRO A 136 0.27 -4.33 5.63
C PRO A 136 -0.45 -5.66 5.80
N SER A 137 -0.49 -6.19 7.02
CA SER A 137 -1.17 -7.45 7.35
C SER A 137 -1.56 -7.50 8.82
N LEU A 138 -2.79 -7.96 9.07
CA LEU A 138 -3.40 -8.08 10.39
C LEU A 138 -4.11 -9.44 10.48
N ILE A 139 -3.89 -10.17 11.58
CA ILE A 139 -4.56 -11.45 11.87
C ILE A 139 -5.06 -11.42 13.31
N PHE A 140 -6.32 -11.82 13.51
CA PHE A 140 -6.89 -12.01 14.84
C PHE A 140 -6.70 -13.45 15.29
N PHE A 141 -6.22 -13.65 16.51
CA PHE A 141 -5.98 -14.95 17.10
C PHE A 141 -6.92 -15.15 18.28
N ILE A 142 -7.65 -16.26 18.26
CA ILE A 142 -8.55 -16.66 19.33
C ILE A 142 -8.27 -18.10 19.77
N PRO A 143 -8.61 -18.47 21.02
CA PRO A 143 -8.78 -19.87 21.41
C PRO A 143 -9.81 -20.59 20.54
N TYR A 144 -9.84 -21.92 20.62
CA TYR A 144 -10.78 -22.73 19.86
C TYR A 144 -12.22 -22.39 20.25
N SER A 145 -13.06 -22.05 19.27
CA SER A 145 -14.49 -21.82 19.47
C SER A 145 -15.27 -23.09 19.13
N ARG A 146 -16.25 -23.41 19.97
CA ARG A 146 -17.18 -24.53 19.74
C ARG A 146 -18.41 -24.11 18.91
N ASP A 147 -18.52 -22.84 18.53
CA ASP A 147 -19.62 -22.35 17.71
C ASP A 147 -19.52 -22.89 16.28
N VAL A 148 -20.55 -23.61 15.87
CA VAL A 148 -20.67 -24.22 14.54
C VAL A 148 -20.84 -23.15 13.45
N GLU A 149 -21.41 -22.00 13.80
CA GLU A 149 -21.66 -20.88 12.88
C GLU A 149 -20.46 -19.91 12.79
N PHE A 150 -19.41 -20.12 13.59
CA PHE A 150 -18.26 -19.23 13.69
C PHE A 150 -17.66 -18.87 12.32
N HIS A 151 -17.35 -19.89 11.51
CA HIS A 151 -16.71 -19.69 10.21
C HIS A 151 -17.60 -18.93 9.23
N GLU A 152 -18.91 -19.20 9.27
CA GLU A 152 -19.87 -18.49 8.43
C GLU A 152 -19.99 -17.02 8.86
N LYS A 153 -20.12 -16.76 10.16
CA LYS A 153 -20.24 -15.40 10.69
C LYS A 153 -18.97 -14.57 10.47
N TYR A 154 -17.83 -15.03 10.96
CA TYR A 154 -16.63 -14.17 11.02
C TYR A 154 -15.79 -14.22 9.75
N THR A 155 -15.60 -15.40 9.14
CA THR A 155 -14.73 -15.53 7.97
C THR A 155 -15.46 -15.21 6.67
N LYS A 156 -16.71 -15.67 6.51
CA LYS A 156 -17.47 -15.53 5.26
C LYS A 156 -18.30 -14.25 5.21
N ILE A 157 -19.04 -13.92 6.27
CA ILE A 157 -19.91 -12.73 6.30
C ILE A 157 -19.11 -11.47 6.63
N LEU A 158 -18.35 -11.48 7.73
CA LEU A 158 -17.58 -10.30 8.17
C LEU A 158 -16.21 -10.17 7.51
N GLY A 159 -15.70 -11.23 6.89
CA GLY A 159 -14.42 -11.21 6.17
C GLY A 159 -13.19 -11.03 7.07
N PHE A 160 -13.30 -11.30 8.37
CA PHE A 160 -12.18 -11.14 9.29
C PHE A 160 -11.12 -12.22 9.10
N PRO A 161 -9.81 -11.86 9.06
CA PRO A 161 -8.71 -12.82 9.06
C PRO A 161 -8.53 -13.37 10.48
N VAL A 162 -9.43 -14.27 10.90
CA VAL A 162 -9.38 -14.90 12.23
C VAL A 162 -8.78 -16.30 12.14
N VAL A 163 -7.85 -16.59 13.05
CA VAL A 163 -7.23 -17.90 13.23
C VAL A 163 -7.64 -18.45 14.58
N GLN A 164 -8.29 -19.62 14.56
CA GLN A 164 -8.56 -20.40 15.76
C GLN A 164 -7.32 -21.22 16.10
N LEU A 165 -6.83 -21.05 17.32
CA LEU A 165 -5.74 -21.85 17.87
C LEU A 165 -6.34 -23.07 18.57
N ASP A 166 -5.66 -24.21 18.47
CA ASP A 166 -6.08 -25.48 19.10
C ASP A 166 -5.90 -25.44 20.63
N ILE A 167 -6.62 -24.56 21.30
CA ILE A 167 -6.59 -24.30 22.74
C ILE A 167 -8.03 -24.30 23.23
N ASP A 168 -8.37 -25.20 24.14
CA ASP A 168 -9.66 -25.18 24.80
C ASP A 168 -9.63 -24.23 26.00
N SER A 169 -10.31 -23.09 25.88
CA SER A 169 -10.30 -22.04 26.90
C SER A 169 -10.98 -22.44 28.21
N GLU A 170 -11.81 -23.49 28.22
CA GLU A 170 -12.53 -23.95 29.41
C GLU A 170 -11.72 -24.97 30.24
N GLU A 171 -10.74 -25.65 29.62
CA GLU A 171 -9.94 -26.69 30.28
C GLU A 171 -8.54 -26.22 30.72
N GLU A 172 -8.04 -25.10 30.19
CA GLU A 172 -6.68 -24.63 30.44
C GLU A 172 -6.58 -23.60 31.58
N THR A 173 -5.57 -23.77 32.44
CA THR A 173 -5.32 -22.90 33.61
C THR A 173 -4.69 -21.56 33.25
N VAL A 174 -3.95 -21.45 32.14
CA VAL A 174 -3.26 -20.22 31.70
C VAL A 174 -3.53 -19.93 30.22
N PRO A 175 -4.78 -19.62 29.85
CA PRO A 175 -5.21 -19.54 28.45
C PRO A 175 -4.47 -18.44 27.67
N GLN A 176 -4.19 -17.29 28.29
CA GLN A 176 -3.56 -16.15 27.59
C GLN A 176 -2.10 -16.39 27.21
N LEU A 177 -1.30 -16.98 28.12
CA LEU A 177 0.10 -17.36 27.87
C LEU A 177 0.19 -18.33 26.69
N ARG A 178 -0.59 -19.42 26.73
CA ARG A 178 -0.60 -20.44 25.68
C ARG A 178 -1.09 -19.88 24.34
N THR A 179 -2.11 -19.02 24.37
CA THR A 179 -2.64 -18.36 23.16
C THR A 179 -1.55 -17.50 22.51
N SER A 180 -0.83 -16.68 23.28
CA SER A 180 0.26 -15.85 22.75
C SER A 180 1.40 -16.69 22.15
N PHE A 181 1.82 -17.76 22.83
CA PHE A 181 2.91 -18.61 22.35
C PHE A 181 2.51 -19.40 21.10
N LYS A 182 1.28 -19.94 21.05
CA LYS A 182 0.75 -20.58 19.84
C LYS A 182 0.56 -19.58 18.69
N MET A 183 0.21 -18.32 18.97
CA MET A 183 0.19 -17.26 17.97
C MET A 183 1.59 -17.06 17.35
N PHE A 184 2.64 -16.95 18.17
CA PHE A 184 4.02 -16.84 17.66
C PHE A 184 4.43 -18.05 16.82
N LYS A 185 4.10 -19.27 17.27
CA LYS A 185 4.32 -20.51 16.51
C LYS A 185 3.59 -20.49 15.17
N TYR A 186 2.32 -20.08 15.15
CA TYR A 186 1.53 -19.99 13.93
C TYR A 186 2.12 -18.96 12.93
N MET A 187 2.47 -17.77 13.41
CA MET A 187 3.10 -16.73 12.59
C MET A 187 4.43 -17.20 12.00
N HIS A 188 5.21 -17.95 12.77
CA HIS A 188 6.44 -18.58 12.28
C HIS A 188 6.16 -19.61 11.18
N ASP A 189 5.30 -20.58 11.45
CA ASP A 189 5.10 -21.73 10.55
C ASP A 189 4.52 -21.31 9.19
N HIS A 190 3.69 -20.26 9.15
CA HIS A 190 2.99 -19.82 7.95
C HIS A 190 3.60 -18.58 7.28
N TYR A 191 4.22 -17.68 8.04
CA TYR A 191 4.54 -16.33 7.56
C TYR A 191 5.99 -15.89 7.77
N ILE A 192 6.87 -16.71 8.36
CA ILE A 192 8.24 -16.31 8.72
C ILE A 192 9.08 -15.81 7.53
N ASN A 193 8.80 -16.27 6.32
CA ASN A 193 9.55 -15.89 5.12
C ASN A 193 8.95 -14.69 4.37
N ASN A 194 7.74 -14.27 4.76
CA ASN A 194 6.98 -13.24 4.06
C ASN A 194 7.14 -11.86 4.71
N TYR A 195 7.49 -11.80 6.00
CA TYR A 195 7.58 -10.54 6.75
C TYR A 195 8.94 -10.33 7.43
N ASP A 196 9.34 -9.06 7.57
CA ASP A 196 10.55 -8.66 8.32
C ASP A 196 10.32 -8.60 9.84
N TRP A 197 9.13 -8.17 10.27
CA TRP A 197 8.74 -7.96 11.66
C TRP A 197 7.41 -8.63 12.01
N PHE A 198 7.29 -9.07 13.26
CA PHE A 198 6.10 -9.68 13.83
C PHE A 198 5.70 -8.92 15.09
N PHE A 199 4.48 -8.40 15.15
CA PHE A 199 4.00 -7.61 16.28
C PHE A 199 2.83 -8.29 16.98
N ARG A 200 2.95 -8.49 18.29
CA ARG A 200 1.90 -8.99 19.17
C ARG A 200 1.15 -7.82 19.76
N ALA A 201 -0.18 -7.81 19.58
CA ALA A 201 -1.10 -6.77 20.02
C ALA A 201 -2.23 -7.35 20.88
N GLU A 202 -2.85 -6.54 21.74
CA GLU A 202 -4.08 -6.88 22.47
C GLU A 202 -5.30 -6.23 21.81
N HIS A 203 -6.49 -6.78 22.05
CA HIS A 203 -7.73 -6.27 21.45
C HIS A 203 -8.13 -4.88 21.95
N ASP A 204 -7.71 -4.48 23.15
CA ASP A 204 -8.02 -3.19 23.77
C ASP A 204 -6.90 -2.15 23.62
N MET A 205 -5.96 -2.35 22.69
CA MET A 205 -4.96 -1.33 22.35
C MET A 205 -5.36 -0.51 21.12
N TYR A 206 -4.96 0.77 21.11
CA TYR A 206 -4.98 1.60 19.91
C TYR A 206 -3.55 1.81 19.40
N LEU A 207 -3.34 1.50 18.11
CA LEU A 207 -2.03 1.57 17.47
C LEU A 207 -2.02 2.68 16.40
N LYS A 208 -0.95 3.49 16.38
CA LYS A 208 -0.63 4.36 15.25
C LYS A 208 0.27 3.62 14.28
N ALA A 209 -0.34 2.96 13.30
CA ALA A 209 0.32 2.04 12.37
C ALA A 209 1.44 2.72 11.57
N ASP A 210 1.19 3.92 11.06
CA ASP A 210 2.12 4.81 10.38
C ASP A 210 3.42 5.02 11.18
N LYS A 211 3.29 5.41 12.45
CA LYS A 211 4.44 5.64 13.34
C LYS A 211 5.20 4.36 13.66
N LEU A 212 4.49 3.24 13.83
CA LEU A 212 5.13 1.95 14.07
C LEU A 212 5.96 1.52 12.86
N LEU A 213 5.40 1.64 11.66
CA LEU A 213 6.09 1.27 10.42
C LEU A 213 7.30 2.18 10.15
N GLU A 214 7.17 3.49 10.39
CA GLU A 214 8.28 4.44 10.31
C GLU A 214 9.41 4.05 11.26
N PHE A 215 9.06 3.74 12.51
CA PHE A 215 10.01 3.30 13.52
C PHE A 215 10.71 1.99 13.14
N LEU A 216 9.96 0.93 12.80
CA LEU A 216 10.53 -0.38 12.44
C LEU A 216 11.36 -0.32 11.15
N SER A 217 11.05 0.60 10.24
CA SER A 217 11.86 0.85 9.03
C SER A 217 13.22 1.46 9.36
N SER A 218 13.36 2.12 10.52
CA SER A 218 14.62 2.70 10.98
C SER A 218 15.53 1.70 11.71
N VAL A 219 15.02 0.51 12.03
CA VAL A 219 15.71 -0.54 12.80
C VAL A 219 16.13 -1.69 11.89
N ASN A 220 17.31 -2.26 12.15
CA ASN A 220 17.85 -3.38 11.37
C ASN A 220 17.11 -4.68 11.72
N SER A 221 16.24 -5.16 10.81
CA SER A 221 15.47 -6.40 10.98
C SER A 221 16.30 -7.69 10.91
N SER A 222 17.58 -7.62 10.53
CA SER A 222 18.49 -8.78 10.46
C SER A 222 19.14 -9.12 11.80
N GLU A 223 18.99 -8.26 12.81
CA GLU A 223 19.48 -8.47 14.16
C GLU A 223 18.36 -8.96 15.08
N ASP A 224 18.74 -9.69 16.14
CA ASP A 224 17.79 -10.22 17.10
C ASP A 224 17.23 -9.09 17.99
N ASN A 225 16.13 -8.51 17.56
CA ASN A 225 15.44 -7.44 18.27
C ASN A 225 14.19 -7.95 19.01
N TYR A 226 14.01 -7.46 20.23
CA TYR A 226 12.80 -7.58 21.05
C TYR A 226 12.40 -6.20 21.55
N ILE A 227 11.40 -5.61 20.90
CA ILE A 227 11.05 -4.19 21.07
C ILE A 227 9.67 -4.06 21.68
N GLY A 228 9.55 -3.18 22.67
CA GLY A 228 8.29 -2.86 23.33
C GLY A 228 8.55 -1.85 24.45
N HIS A 229 7.58 -1.69 25.35
CA HIS A 229 7.78 -0.86 26.53
C HIS A 229 8.44 -1.68 27.64
N PRO A 230 9.67 -1.34 28.09
CA PRO A 230 10.33 -2.11 29.13
C PRO A 230 9.59 -1.98 30.46
N ALA A 231 9.36 -3.09 31.15
CA ALA A 231 8.82 -3.09 32.50
C ALA A 231 9.82 -2.42 33.47
N ALA A 232 9.28 -1.63 34.42
CA ALA A 232 10.08 -0.96 35.44
C ALA A 232 10.77 -1.92 36.42
N VAL A 233 10.32 -3.19 36.49
CA VAL A 233 10.82 -4.21 37.41
C VAL A 233 11.28 -5.44 36.63
N SER A 234 12.41 -6.05 37.03
CA SER A 234 12.89 -7.33 36.47
C SER A 234 11.95 -8.47 36.86
N TYR A 235 11.84 -9.48 35.99
CA TYR A 235 11.04 -10.68 36.25
C TYR A 235 11.49 -11.49 37.48
N ARG A 236 12.72 -11.29 37.99
CA ARG A 236 13.26 -11.99 39.17
C ARG A 236 12.96 -11.34 40.52
N ASN A 237 12.65 -10.05 40.56
CA ASN A 237 12.52 -9.26 41.79
C ASN A 237 11.24 -8.42 41.80
N GLN A 238 10.06 -9.06 41.78
CA GLN A 238 8.77 -8.35 41.82
C GLN A 238 8.53 -7.58 43.15
N ASP A 239 9.14 -8.02 44.26
CA ASP A 239 8.86 -7.48 45.62
C ASP A 239 9.70 -6.26 46.04
N THR A 240 10.71 -5.84 45.26
CA THR A 240 11.55 -4.69 45.62
C THR A 240 11.66 -3.68 44.49
N ALA A 241 10.67 -2.77 44.42
CA ALA A 241 10.68 -1.58 43.56
C ALA A 241 11.83 -0.59 43.84
N TYR A 242 12.79 -0.94 44.71
CA TYR A 242 13.85 -0.06 45.22
C TYR A 242 15.29 -0.57 45.00
N ASN A 243 15.49 -1.72 44.36
CA ASN A 243 16.84 -2.13 43.94
C ASN A 243 17.10 -1.71 42.48
N ASN A 244 17.51 -0.44 42.35
CA ASN A 244 17.96 0.24 41.13
C ASN A 244 19.31 -0.33 40.59
N ASP A 245 19.39 -1.64 40.38
CA ASP A 245 20.47 -2.22 39.59
C ASP A 245 20.11 -2.04 38.10
N LEU A 246 20.23 -0.79 37.62
CA LEU A 246 19.97 -0.34 36.24
C LEU A 246 20.75 -1.13 35.15
N TYR A 247 21.68 -2.00 35.57
CA TYR A 247 22.59 -2.76 34.72
C TYR A 247 22.36 -4.28 34.79
N ARG A 248 21.25 -4.77 35.38
CA ARG A 248 20.89 -6.19 35.30
C ARG A 248 20.08 -6.47 34.04
N TYR A 249 20.61 -7.37 33.22
CA TYR A 249 20.08 -7.74 31.92
C TYR A 249 18.82 -8.62 32.00
N GLU A 250 17.74 -8.16 32.64
CA GLU A 250 16.59 -9.04 32.94
C GLU A 250 15.23 -8.34 32.73
N HIS A 251 15.14 -7.42 31.75
CA HIS A 251 13.90 -6.69 31.45
C HIS A 251 13.04 -7.38 30.39
N TYR A 252 11.73 -7.41 30.63
CA TYR A 252 10.71 -7.86 29.69
C TYR A 252 9.89 -6.66 29.18
N CYS A 253 9.26 -6.79 28.02
CA CYS A 253 8.36 -5.78 27.50
C CYS A 253 6.95 -6.01 28.04
N LEU A 254 6.26 -4.95 28.48
CA LEU A 254 4.87 -5.03 28.92
C LEU A 254 3.96 -5.41 27.74
N GLY A 255 3.11 -6.42 27.96
CA GLY A 255 2.23 -6.96 26.92
C GLY A 255 1.24 -5.93 26.36
N GLY A 256 0.61 -5.13 27.22
CA GLY A 256 -0.43 -4.16 26.83
C GLY A 256 0.04 -3.07 25.86
N GLY A 257 1.34 -2.77 25.81
CA GLY A 257 1.91 -1.83 24.85
C GLY A 257 2.15 -2.39 23.45
N GLY A 258 2.00 -3.71 23.32
CA GLY A 258 2.38 -4.49 22.17
C GLY A 258 3.90 -4.70 22.08
N VAL A 259 4.27 -5.79 21.41
CA VAL A 259 5.64 -6.29 21.34
C VAL A 259 6.01 -6.58 19.88
N ALA A 260 7.10 -6.00 19.40
CA ALA A 260 7.69 -6.32 18.09
C ALA A 260 8.88 -7.28 18.23
N LEU A 261 8.85 -8.38 17.48
CA LEU A 261 9.96 -9.30 17.31
C LEU A 261 10.49 -9.21 15.88
N SER A 262 11.81 -9.18 15.74
CA SER A 262 12.42 -9.38 14.44
C SER A 262 12.18 -10.80 13.95
N ARG A 263 12.24 -11.00 12.62
CA ARG A 263 12.20 -12.33 12.01
C ARG A 263 13.25 -13.28 12.62
N THR A 264 14.47 -12.83 12.87
CA THR A 264 15.54 -13.69 13.41
C THR A 264 15.28 -14.08 14.86
N THR A 265 14.73 -13.16 15.66
CA THR A 265 14.27 -13.45 17.03
C THR A 265 13.18 -14.51 17.03
N LEU A 266 12.15 -14.36 16.19
CA LEU A 266 11.04 -15.30 16.15
C LEU A 266 11.48 -16.71 15.68
N LEU A 267 12.37 -16.79 14.69
CA LEU A 267 12.98 -18.05 14.23
C LEU A 267 13.70 -18.81 15.36
N LYS A 268 14.37 -18.08 16.25
CA LYS A 268 15.12 -18.67 17.38
C LYS A 268 14.22 -18.97 18.59
N LEU A 269 13.14 -18.22 18.76
CA LEU A 269 12.20 -18.36 19.86
C LEU A 269 11.36 -19.64 19.72
N VAL A 270 10.75 -19.87 18.56
CA VAL A 270 9.73 -20.91 18.36
C VAL A 270 10.16 -22.33 18.76
N PRO A 271 11.39 -22.79 18.46
CA PRO A 271 11.85 -24.11 18.88
C PRO A 271 11.85 -24.33 20.41
N ASN A 272 11.87 -23.25 21.21
CA ASN A 272 11.96 -23.31 22.66
C ASN A 272 10.61 -23.03 23.36
N LEU A 273 9.54 -22.69 22.62
CA LEU A 273 8.27 -22.26 23.21
C LEU A 273 7.60 -23.34 24.07
N ASP A 274 7.62 -24.60 23.61
CA ASP A 274 6.98 -25.70 24.32
C ASP A 274 7.66 -25.92 25.70
N THR A 275 9.00 -25.87 25.76
CA THR A 275 9.78 -25.91 27.01
C THR A 275 9.50 -24.70 27.90
N CYS A 276 9.41 -23.50 27.32
CA CYS A 276 9.12 -22.28 28.09
C CYS A 276 7.73 -22.30 28.76
N ILE A 277 6.74 -22.95 28.13
CA ILE A 277 5.40 -23.14 28.72
C ILE A 277 5.47 -24.13 29.88
N GLU A 278 6.19 -25.24 29.73
CA GLU A 278 6.31 -26.26 30.79
C GLU A 278 7.08 -25.74 32.01
N GLU A 279 8.09 -24.89 31.79
CA GLU A 279 8.91 -24.31 32.84
C GLU A 279 8.39 -22.97 33.38
N SER A 280 7.16 -22.54 33.02
CA SER A 280 6.58 -21.25 33.42
C SER A 280 6.55 -21.08 34.94
N LEU A 281 7.00 -19.93 35.45
CA LEU A 281 7.00 -19.62 36.89
C LEU A 281 5.84 -18.71 37.30
N THR A 282 5.32 -17.96 36.33
CA THR A 282 4.26 -16.98 36.51
C THR A 282 3.16 -17.22 35.48
N GLU A 283 1.94 -16.80 35.80
CA GLU A 283 0.81 -16.81 34.86
C GLU A 283 0.84 -15.60 33.91
N SER A 284 1.74 -14.64 34.14
CA SER A 284 1.86 -13.42 33.35
C SER A 284 2.56 -13.70 32.03
N GLU A 285 1.85 -13.53 30.93
CA GLU A 285 2.31 -13.88 29.59
C GLU A 285 3.54 -13.08 29.15
N ASP A 286 3.57 -11.79 29.44
CA ASP A 286 4.65 -10.86 29.09
C ASP A 286 5.96 -11.15 29.86
N VAL A 287 5.84 -11.48 31.15
CA VAL A 287 6.95 -11.92 32.01
C VAL A 287 7.58 -13.19 31.47
N GLU A 288 6.76 -14.20 31.16
CA GLU A 288 7.25 -15.48 30.64
C GLU A 288 7.83 -15.39 29.23
N LEU A 289 7.25 -14.55 28.36
CA LEU A 289 7.82 -14.27 27.05
C LEU A 289 9.22 -13.67 27.17
N GLY A 290 9.38 -12.65 28.03
CA GLY A 290 10.69 -12.03 28.29
C GLY A 290 11.71 -13.01 28.88
N ARG A 291 11.28 -13.83 29.85
CA ARG A 291 12.14 -14.87 30.44
C ARG A 291 12.59 -15.91 29.41
N CYS A 292 11.69 -16.34 28.53
CA CYS A 292 11.97 -17.31 27.47
C CYS A 292 12.97 -16.75 26.44
N LEU A 293 12.77 -15.50 26.00
CA LEU A 293 13.67 -14.81 25.07
C LEU A 293 15.07 -14.64 25.66
N TYR A 294 15.15 -14.23 26.93
CA TYR A 294 16.43 -14.02 27.60
C TYR A 294 17.19 -15.34 27.80
N ASN A 295 16.53 -16.37 28.34
CA ASN A 295 17.20 -17.64 28.68
C ASN A 295 17.69 -18.40 27.43
N ASN A 296 16.96 -18.35 26.31
CA ASN A 296 17.27 -19.15 25.13
C ASN A 296 18.00 -18.38 24.02
N ILE A 297 17.81 -17.07 23.93
CA ILE A 297 18.35 -16.23 22.85
C ILE A 297 19.34 -15.18 23.40
N GLY A 298 19.23 -14.80 24.67
CA GLY A 298 20.05 -13.76 25.29
C GLY A 298 19.59 -12.34 24.95
N VAL A 299 18.35 -12.17 24.49
CA VAL A 299 17.78 -10.88 24.10
C VAL A 299 16.83 -10.39 25.21
N GLN A 300 16.97 -9.12 25.58
CA GLN A 300 16.09 -8.43 26.53
C GLN A 300 15.23 -7.39 25.83
N CYS A 301 14.20 -6.88 26.51
CA CYS A 301 13.41 -5.77 25.97
C CYS A 301 14.30 -4.54 25.76
N THR A 302 14.25 -3.93 24.58
CA THR A 302 15.02 -2.72 24.27
C THR A 302 14.72 -1.60 25.26
N TRP A 303 15.75 -0.88 25.69
CA TRP A 303 15.59 0.21 26.65
C TRP A 303 14.91 1.43 26.03
N SER A 304 14.17 2.18 26.84
CA SER A 304 13.53 3.43 26.44
C SER A 304 14.53 4.46 25.86
N TYR A 305 15.80 4.46 26.28
CA TYR A 305 16.83 5.36 25.76
C TYR A 305 17.53 4.87 24.46
N GLU A 306 17.61 3.55 24.23
CA GLU A 306 18.11 2.98 22.95
C GLU A 306 17.12 3.28 21.81
N VAL A 307 15.86 3.48 22.19
CA VAL A 307 14.76 3.93 21.35
C VAL A 307 14.63 5.47 21.35
N CYS A 308 15.01 6.19 22.41
CA CYS A 308 15.04 7.67 22.43
C CYS A 308 16.28 8.28 21.75
N SER A 309 16.45 8.02 20.46
CA SER A 309 17.13 8.99 19.58
C SER A 309 16.11 10.04 19.15
N PRO A 310 16.47 11.32 18.86
CA PRO A 310 15.53 12.38 18.52
C PRO A 310 14.53 12.01 17.40
N ASN A 311 14.87 11.03 16.54
CA ASN A 311 14.05 10.54 15.44
C ASN A 311 13.60 9.06 15.56
N ARG A 312 13.66 8.40 16.74
CA ARG A 312 13.42 6.94 16.87
C ARG A 312 12.43 6.49 17.97
N LYS A 313 11.43 7.28 18.35
CA LYS A 313 10.62 7.02 19.55
C LYS A 313 9.50 5.98 19.34
N PHE A 314 9.61 4.78 19.92
CA PHE A 314 8.46 3.92 20.25
C PHE A 314 7.95 4.33 21.62
N HIS A 315 6.80 5.02 21.67
CA HIS A 315 6.26 5.55 22.92
C HIS A 315 4.97 4.82 23.28
N TYR A 316 5.01 4.07 24.38
CA TYR A 316 3.82 3.46 24.97
C TYR A 316 3.22 4.42 25.99
N LEU A 317 1.90 4.58 25.94
CA LEU A 317 1.16 5.36 26.91
C LEU A 317 0.14 4.48 27.62
N GLU A 318 0.35 4.30 28.92
CA GLU A 318 -0.62 3.65 29.80
C GLU A 318 -1.72 4.65 30.19
N PHE A 319 -2.93 4.43 29.66
CA PHE A 319 -4.05 5.36 29.81
C PHE A 319 -4.56 5.45 31.26
N HIS A 320 -4.25 4.47 32.12
CA HIS A 320 -4.65 4.45 33.54
C HIS A 320 -3.87 5.45 34.43
N ASN A 321 -2.65 5.83 34.06
CA ASN A 321 -1.84 6.78 34.85
C ASN A 321 -2.25 8.24 34.63
N PHE A 322 -3.19 8.49 33.72
CA PHE A 322 -3.97 9.71 33.76
C PHE A 322 -4.97 9.56 34.90
N GLN A 323 -4.76 10.28 36.00
CA GLN A 323 -5.84 10.62 36.93
C GLN A 323 -6.85 11.46 36.14
N ILE A 324 -7.71 10.81 35.35
CA ILE A 324 -8.75 11.44 34.55
C ILE A 324 -9.77 11.96 35.57
N PRO A 325 -9.85 13.28 35.80
CA PRO A 325 -10.94 13.84 36.57
C PRO A 325 -12.23 13.45 35.87
N LYS A 326 -13.26 13.02 36.62
CA LYS A 326 -14.53 12.52 36.08
C LYS A 326 -15.26 13.51 35.16
N ASP A 327 -14.79 14.75 35.08
CA ASP A 327 -15.40 15.87 34.38
C ASP A 327 -14.69 16.28 33.06
N LEU A 328 -13.62 15.58 32.62
CA LEU A 328 -12.95 15.91 31.36
C LEU A 328 -13.56 15.20 30.15
N SER A 329 -13.77 15.96 29.06
CA SER A 329 -14.24 15.43 27.78
C SER A 329 -13.11 14.68 27.04
N ILE A 330 -13.44 13.60 26.32
CA ILE A 330 -12.47 12.83 25.50
C ILE A 330 -11.60 13.74 24.60
N PRO A 331 -12.14 14.77 23.92
CA PRO A 331 -11.35 15.71 23.13
C PRO A 331 -10.24 16.45 23.90
N ASP A 332 -10.42 16.70 25.20
CA ASP A 332 -9.43 17.43 25.99
C ASP A 332 -8.29 16.52 26.45
N ILE A 333 -8.57 15.23 26.67
CA ILE A 333 -7.54 14.21 26.94
C ILE A 333 -6.67 13.99 25.70
N LEU A 334 -7.30 13.97 24.52
CA LEU A 334 -6.61 13.75 23.24
C LEU A 334 -5.66 14.89 22.85
N LYS A 335 -5.86 16.10 23.39
CA LYS A 335 -4.95 17.25 23.21
C LYS A 335 -3.68 17.16 24.06
N ASP A 336 -3.58 16.22 25.01
CA ASP A 336 -2.36 16.05 25.80
C ASP A 336 -1.19 15.67 24.87
N ARG A 337 -0.06 16.36 25.05
CA ARG A 337 1.15 16.14 24.23
C ARG A 337 1.66 14.70 24.30
N ARG A 338 1.52 14.03 25.44
CA ARG A 338 1.93 12.63 25.61
C ARG A 338 1.13 11.71 24.70
N VAL A 339 -0.16 11.97 24.55
CA VAL A 339 -1.07 11.22 23.68
C VAL A 339 -0.75 11.46 22.20
N LEU A 340 -0.33 12.67 21.83
CA LEU A 340 0.13 12.98 20.46
C LEU A 340 1.39 12.18 20.08
N HIS A 341 2.36 12.06 20.98
CA HIS A 341 3.63 11.38 20.73
C HIS A 341 3.60 9.86 20.92
N ALA A 342 2.60 9.31 21.59
CA ALA A 342 2.41 7.85 21.74
C ALA A 342 2.30 7.13 20.39
N THR A 343 2.96 5.98 20.28
CA THR A 343 2.84 4.98 19.19
C THR A 343 1.72 4.00 19.47
N SER A 344 1.62 3.53 20.71
CA SER A 344 0.53 2.67 21.19
C SER A 344 -0.10 3.25 22.45
N ILE A 345 -1.42 3.07 22.56
CA ILE A 345 -2.23 3.52 23.70
C ILE A 345 -3.00 2.34 24.24
N HIS A 346 -2.86 2.05 25.53
CA HIS A 346 -3.60 0.96 26.18
C HIS A 346 -3.81 1.28 27.68
N PRO A 347 -4.90 0.83 28.30
CA PRO A 347 -6.03 0.13 27.68
C PRO A 347 -7.12 1.10 27.20
N ILE A 348 -7.77 0.73 26.10
CA ILE A 348 -8.97 1.38 25.57
C ILE A 348 -10.18 0.62 26.09
N ARG A 349 -10.83 1.18 27.12
CA ARG A 349 -11.91 0.49 27.85
C ARG A 349 -13.16 0.17 27.02
N THR A 350 -13.43 0.92 25.96
CA THR A 350 -14.61 0.69 25.11
C THR A 350 -14.29 0.91 23.63
N PRO A 351 -14.92 0.15 22.72
CA PRO A 351 -14.75 0.33 21.27
C PRO A 351 -15.10 1.75 20.81
N SER A 352 -16.09 2.38 21.43
CA SER A 352 -16.48 3.77 21.13
C SER A 352 -15.31 4.73 21.34
N VAL A 353 -14.53 4.57 22.43
CA VAL A 353 -13.35 5.42 22.68
C VAL A 353 -12.31 5.22 21.57
N MET A 354 -12.12 3.98 21.09
CA MET A 354 -11.21 3.68 19.98
C MET A 354 -11.55 4.50 18.72
N TYR A 355 -12.82 4.56 18.34
CA TYR A 355 -13.28 5.37 17.20
C TYR A 355 -13.07 6.88 17.41
N HIS A 356 -13.28 7.39 18.62
CA HIS A 356 -13.05 8.82 18.92
C HIS A 356 -11.56 9.17 18.86
N VAL A 357 -10.70 8.30 19.40
CA VAL A 357 -9.24 8.42 19.33
C VAL A 357 -8.79 8.40 17.87
N HIS A 358 -9.28 7.45 17.07
CA HIS A 358 -8.96 7.33 15.65
C HIS A 358 -9.35 8.58 14.88
N ARG A 359 -10.61 9.00 14.97
CA ARG A 359 -11.11 10.21 14.30
C ARG A 359 -10.25 11.44 14.59
N TYR A 360 -9.85 11.64 15.85
CA TYR A 360 -9.02 12.78 16.23
C TYR A 360 -7.65 12.75 15.54
N PHE A 361 -6.98 11.59 15.52
CA PHE A 361 -5.69 11.46 14.86
C PHE A 361 -5.80 11.59 13.33
N THR A 362 -6.84 11.03 12.72
CA THR A 362 -7.10 11.20 11.28
C THR A 362 -7.36 12.66 10.93
N GLU A 363 -8.11 13.42 11.74
CA GLU A 363 -8.33 14.86 11.54
C GLU A 363 -7.02 15.66 11.66
N LEU A 364 -6.15 15.30 12.61
CA LEU A 364 -4.83 15.92 12.74
C LEU A 364 -3.92 15.62 11.55
N GLU A 365 -3.86 14.37 11.11
CA GLU A 365 -3.04 13.95 9.98
C GLU A 365 -3.52 14.62 8.69
N LEU A 366 -4.83 14.65 8.44
CA LEU A 366 -5.43 15.33 7.30
C LEU A 366 -5.03 16.81 7.24
N ASN A 367 -5.09 17.51 8.39
CA ASN A 367 -4.67 18.90 8.48
C ASN A 367 -3.17 19.07 8.21
N LYS A 368 -2.32 18.18 8.74
CA LYS A 368 -0.89 18.17 8.48
C LYS A 368 -0.62 18.00 6.98
N THR A 369 -1.26 17.03 6.33
CA THR A 369 -1.13 16.77 4.89
C THR A 369 -1.56 17.99 4.05
N PHE A 370 -2.62 18.70 4.44
CA PHE A 370 -3.03 19.93 3.75
C PHE A 370 -1.99 21.05 3.87
N VAL A 371 -1.37 21.21 5.04
CA VAL A 371 -0.31 22.21 5.25
C VAL A 371 0.93 21.84 4.44
N GLU A 372 1.36 20.58 4.49
CA GLU A 372 2.50 20.08 3.72
C GLU A 372 2.28 20.23 2.22
N THR A 373 1.09 19.89 1.72
CA THR A 373 0.72 20.08 0.30
C THR A 373 0.84 21.54 -0.11
N ARG A 374 0.33 22.47 0.70
CA ARG A 374 0.43 23.91 0.40
C ARG A 374 1.88 24.41 0.45
N SER A 375 2.66 23.92 1.41
CA SER A 375 4.09 24.24 1.53
C SER A 375 4.85 23.76 0.30
N LEU A 376 4.67 22.50 -0.10
CA LEU A 376 5.30 21.91 -1.29
C LEU A 376 4.89 22.64 -2.57
N GLN A 377 3.61 22.98 -2.74
CA GLN A 377 3.14 23.78 -3.88
C GLN A 377 3.83 25.16 -3.94
N THR A 378 4.03 25.78 -2.78
CA THR A 378 4.74 27.06 -2.68
C THR A 378 6.21 26.90 -3.05
N SER A 379 6.89 25.89 -2.50
CA SER A 379 8.29 25.58 -2.83
C SER A 379 8.48 25.27 -4.32
N ILE A 380 7.58 24.49 -4.93
CA ILE A 380 7.62 24.21 -6.38
C ILE A 380 7.49 25.51 -7.16
N ARG A 381 6.51 26.36 -6.83
CA ARG A 381 6.29 27.65 -7.49
C ARG A 381 7.51 28.55 -7.41
N ASP A 382 8.14 28.62 -6.25
CA ASP A 382 9.32 29.47 -6.03
C ASP A 382 10.56 28.94 -6.78
N LEU A 383 10.61 27.63 -7.07
CA LEU A 383 11.66 27.00 -7.88
C LEU A 383 11.41 27.08 -9.40
N LEU A 384 10.17 27.33 -9.85
CA LEU A 384 9.84 27.38 -11.29
C LEU A 384 10.73 28.33 -12.11
N PRO A 385 11.05 29.57 -11.65
CA PRO A 385 11.89 30.48 -12.42
C PRO A 385 13.33 29.98 -12.63
N LEU A 386 13.78 29.01 -11.83
CA LEU A 386 15.11 28.42 -11.93
C LEU A 386 15.15 27.21 -12.89
N LEU A 387 13.99 26.70 -13.29
CA LEU A 387 13.89 25.55 -14.19
C LEU A 387 13.77 26.02 -15.66
N PRO A 388 14.40 25.31 -16.61
CA PRO A 388 14.14 25.54 -18.03
C PRO A 388 12.67 25.23 -18.35
N GLU A 389 12.05 26.02 -19.23
CA GLU A 389 10.60 25.94 -19.55
C GLU A 389 10.14 24.52 -19.93
N GLU A 390 10.97 23.75 -20.64
CA GLU A 390 10.68 22.37 -21.04
C GLU A 390 10.47 21.41 -19.86
N LYS A 391 11.04 21.75 -18.69
CA LYS A 391 10.93 20.96 -17.47
C LYS A 391 9.91 21.54 -16.49
N HIS A 392 9.17 22.57 -16.88
CA HIS A 392 8.13 23.11 -16.02
C HIS A 392 7.05 22.04 -15.84
N PRO A 393 6.64 21.75 -14.59
CA PRO A 393 5.50 20.92 -14.35
C PRO A 393 4.25 21.55 -14.98
N SER A 394 3.30 20.69 -15.32
CA SER A 394 1.99 21.10 -15.80
C SER A 394 1.30 22.04 -14.81
N TRP A 395 0.62 23.05 -15.36
CA TRP A 395 -0.21 23.96 -14.58
C TRP A 395 -1.70 23.60 -14.73
N PRO A 396 -2.47 23.50 -13.63
CA PRO A 396 -2.04 23.51 -12.23
C PRO A 396 -1.25 22.24 -11.84
N LEU A 397 -0.45 22.33 -10.77
CA LEU A 397 0.36 21.22 -10.28
C LEU A 397 -0.51 19.99 -9.98
N GLY A 398 -0.07 18.81 -10.45
CA GLY A 398 -0.78 17.54 -10.29
C GLY A 398 -1.75 17.19 -11.41
N PHE A 399 -2.01 18.10 -12.36
CA PHE A 399 -2.83 17.81 -13.55
C PHE A 399 -1.96 17.41 -14.74
N GLN A 400 -2.53 16.80 -15.77
CA GLN A 400 -1.80 16.54 -17.02
C GLN A 400 -1.58 17.84 -17.81
N PHE A 401 -0.54 17.87 -18.67
CA PHE A 401 -0.35 18.98 -19.61
C PHE A 401 -1.58 19.17 -20.50
N PRO A 402 -1.90 20.42 -20.89
CA PRO A 402 -2.97 20.67 -21.85
C PRO A 402 -2.78 19.84 -23.12
N PHE A 403 -3.88 19.35 -23.69
CA PHE A 403 -3.84 18.57 -24.94
C PHE A 403 -3.07 19.32 -26.04
N GLN A 404 -2.03 18.67 -26.58
CA GLN A 404 -1.23 19.17 -27.68
C GLN A 404 -1.64 18.42 -28.97
N PRO A 405 -2.33 19.10 -29.91
CA PRO A 405 -2.73 18.47 -31.17
C PRO A 405 -1.51 18.16 -32.02
N LYS A 406 -1.41 16.92 -32.54
CA LYS A 406 -0.35 16.53 -33.49
C LYS A 406 -0.70 16.89 -34.93
N SER A 407 -2.00 17.05 -35.19
CA SER A 407 -2.56 17.36 -36.50
C SER A 407 -3.63 18.43 -36.39
N ARG A 408 -3.89 19.13 -37.50
CA ARG A 408 -4.96 20.13 -37.62
C ARG A 408 -6.36 19.60 -37.28
N PHE A 409 -6.56 18.29 -37.41
CA PHE A 409 -7.85 17.63 -37.14
C PHE A 409 -8.07 17.31 -35.66
N GLU A 410 -7.05 17.51 -34.82
CA GLU A 410 -7.10 17.25 -33.37
C GLU A 410 -7.24 18.54 -32.56
N VAL A 411 -7.26 19.71 -33.21
CA VAL A 411 -7.29 21.00 -32.50
C VAL A 411 -8.62 21.17 -31.77
N ILE A 412 -8.55 21.29 -30.46
CA ILE A 412 -9.71 21.64 -29.63
C ILE A 412 -9.86 23.16 -29.61
N GLU A 413 -10.98 23.65 -30.14
CA GLU A 413 -11.25 25.07 -30.33
C GLU A 413 -11.57 25.81 -29.02
N TRP A 414 -11.21 27.10 -28.96
CA TRP A 414 -11.58 28.00 -27.88
C TRP A 414 -12.89 28.71 -28.22
N GLN A 415 -13.88 28.57 -27.33
CA GLN A 415 -15.16 29.25 -27.40
C GLN A 415 -15.05 30.60 -26.71
N TYR A 416 -15.32 31.68 -27.43
CA TYR A 416 -15.33 33.03 -26.86
C TYR A 416 -16.65 33.28 -26.12
N PHE A 417 -16.62 33.97 -24.99
CA PHE A 417 -17.83 34.35 -24.26
C PHE A 417 -17.68 35.70 -23.54
N THR A 418 -18.82 36.34 -23.33
CA THR A 418 -19.02 37.53 -22.51
C THR A 418 -19.88 37.19 -21.29
N GLU A 419 -20.24 38.16 -20.46
CA GLU A 419 -21.14 37.92 -19.32
C GLU A 419 -22.57 37.51 -19.73
N HIS A 420 -22.93 37.67 -21.01
CA HIS A 420 -24.31 37.51 -21.49
C HIS A 420 -24.46 36.52 -22.65
N ALA A 421 -23.43 36.36 -23.48
CA ALA A 421 -23.47 35.52 -24.67
C ALA A 421 -22.17 34.74 -24.87
N SER A 422 -22.29 33.60 -25.54
CA SER A 422 -21.18 32.80 -26.03
C SER A 422 -21.18 32.73 -27.54
N TYR A 423 -19.99 32.59 -28.09
CA TYR A 423 -19.75 32.63 -29.52
C TYR A 423 -19.03 31.37 -29.99
N GLY A 424 -19.36 30.92 -31.21
CA GLY A 424 -18.69 29.78 -31.85
C GLY A 424 -19.32 28.41 -31.61
N PHE A 425 -20.61 28.33 -31.25
CA PHE A 425 -21.32 27.04 -31.17
C PHE A 425 -21.70 26.48 -32.54
N THR A 426 -22.05 27.35 -33.49
CA THR A 426 -22.40 26.96 -34.87
C THR A 426 -21.96 28.05 -35.84
N GLU A 427 -21.63 27.68 -37.08
CA GLU A 427 -21.36 28.65 -38.15
C GLU A 427 -22.62 29.46 -38.53
N VAL A 428 -23.80 28.91 -38.26
CA VAL A 428 -25.09 29.47 -38.66
C VAL A 428 -25.60 30.51 -37.66
N ASN A 429 -25.44 30.26 -36.36
CA ASN A 429 -25.76 31.22 -35.31
C ASN A 429 -24.53 31.47 -34.44
N PRO A 430 -23.75 32.53 -34.74
CA PRO A 430 -22.49 32.80 -34.08
C PRO A 430 -22.66 33.33 -32.65
N GLU A 431 -23.84 33.86 -32.29
CA GLU A 431 -24.15 34.34 -30.94
C GLU A 431 -25.25 33.49 -30.29
N VAL A 432 -24.93 32.89 -29.15
CA VAL A 432 -25.86 32.10 -28.35
C VAL A 432 -25.92 32.72 -26.95
N LYS A 433 -27.12 33.06 -26.49
CA LYS A 433 -27.33 33.60 -25.15
C LYS A 433 -26.96 32.58 -24.09
N LEU A 434 -26.28 33.03 -23.02
CA LEU A 434 -25.93 32.15 -21.91
C LEU A 434 -27.18 31.78 -21.10
N GLU A 435 -27.52 30.49 -21.09
CA GLU A 435 -28.66 29.94 -20.34
C GLU A 435 -28.26 28.71 -19.53
N GLY A 436 -29.10 28.37 -18.53
CA GLY A 436 -28.94 27.17 -17.70
C GLY A 436 -27.59 27.09 -16.97
N ASP A 437 -26.96 25.92 -17.06
CA ASP A 437 -25.73 25.60 -16.35
C ASP A 437 -24.52 26.33 -16.91
N TYR A 438 -24.51 26.66 -18.20
CA TYR A 438 -23.40 27.39 -18.79
C TYR A 438 -23.34 28.83 -18.27
N LYS A 439 -24.49 29.47 -18.05
CA LYS A 439 -24.54 30.78 -17.38
C LYS A 439 -24.03 30.72 -15.94
N LYS A 440 -24.39 29.67 -15.19
CA LYS A 440 -23.91 29.47 -13.81
C LYS A 440 -22.41 29.24 -13.79
N ASP A 441 -21.88 28.44 -14.71
CA ASP A 441 -20.45 28.17 -14.87
C ASP A 441 -19.67 29.46 -15.14
N VAL A 442 -20.07 30.24 -16.14
CA VAL A 442 -19.46 31.54 -16.44
C VAL A 442 -19.49 32.47 -15.23
N HIS A 443 -20.62 32.56 -14.53
CA HIS A 443 -20.74 33.39 -13.33
C HIS A 443 -19.81 32.93 -12.20
N GLU A 444 -19.73 31.62 -11.94
CA GLU A 444 -18.87 31.03 -10.92
C GLU A 444 -17.38 31.30 -11.23
N VAL A 445 -16.97 31.08 -12.47
CA VAL A 445 -15.60 31.28 -12.95
C VAL A 445 -15.19 32.76 -12.86
N VAL A 446 -16.03 33.68 -13.34
CA VAL A 446 -15.79 35.13 -13.23
C VAL A 446 -15.76 35.59 -11.77
N SER A 447 -16.70 35.12 -10.93
CA SER A 447 -16.71 35.46 -9.50
C SER A 447 -15.46 34.97 -8.76
N THR A 448 -14.94 33.81 -9.16
CA THR A 448 -13.73 33.22 -8.58
C THR A 448 -12.50 34.02 -8.98
N ALA A 449 -12.41 34.43 -10.25
CA ALA A 449 -11.35 35.31 -10.72
C ALA A 449 -11.37 36.68 -10.00
N TYR A 450 -12.55 37.28 -9.81
CA TYR A 450 -12.67 38.51 -9.02
C TYR A 450 -12.23 38.32 -7.56
N LYS A 451 -12.56 37.19 -6.93
CA LYS A 451 -12.10 36.86 -5.57
C LYS A 451 -10.59 36.69 -5.49
N MET A 452 -9.97 36.04 -6.48
CA MET A 452 -8.51 35.89 -6.57
C MET A 452 -7.83 37.24 -6.72
N LEU A 453 -8.26 38.06 -7.70
CA LEU A 453 -7.69 39.38 -7.94
C LEU A 453 -7.94 40.35 -6.77
N SER A 454 -9.05 40.20 -6.04
CA SER A 454 -9.32 41.05 -4.87
C SER A 454 -8.42 40.75 -3.67
N ARG A 455 -7.74 39.60 -3.63
CA ARG A 455 -6.69 39.32 -2.63
C ARG A 455 -5.43 40.13 -2.88
N GLU A 456 -5.14 40.43 -4.14
CA GLU A 456 -3.98 41.24 -4.55
C GLU A 456 -4.33 42.74 -4.56
N SER A 457 -5.46 43.10 -5.17
CA SER A 457 -5.95 44.47 -5.33
C SER A 457 -7.40 44.61 -4.82
N PRO A 458 -7.60 44.88 -3.51
CA PRO A 458 -8.94 44.90 -2.91
C PRO A 458 -9.79 46.10 -3.33
N HIS A 459 -9.18 47.26 -3.63
CA HIS A 459 -9.88 48.53 -3.85
C HIS A 459 -10.19 48.85 -5.32
N GLU A 460 -9.81 47.97 -6.26
CA GLU A 460 -10.03 48.18 -7.69
C GLU A 460 -11.37 47.62 -8.16
N LYS A 461 -12.07 48.38 -9.02
CA LYS A 461 -13.27 47.92 -9.71
C LYS A 461 -12.86 46.94 -10.81
N LYS A 462 -13.57 45.81 -10.91
CA LYS A 462 -13.25 44.70 -11.81
C LYS A 462 -14.41 44.43 -12.76
N TRP A 463 -14.14 44.20 -14.03
CA TRP A 463 -15.14 43.76 -15.02
C TRP A 463 -14.51 42.81 -16.05
N LEU A 464 -15.31 41.90 -16.62
CA LEU A 464 -14.85 40.99 -17.67
C LEU A 464 -14.76 41.75 -18.99
N ILE A 465 -13.61 41.68 -19.65
CA ILE A 465 -13.41 42.19 -21.00
C ILE A 465 -13.73 41.06 -21.98
N ASN A 466 -13.02 39.93 -21.86
CA ASN A 466 -13.13 38.79 -22.76
C ASN A 466 -13.00 37.48 -21.97
N GLY A 467 -13.82 36.49 -22.29
CA GLY A 467 -13.67 35.12 -21.80
C GLY A 467 -13.42 34.15 -22.93
N TYR A 468 -12.53 33.18 -22.74
CA TYR A 468 -12.31 32.05 -23.63
C TYR A 468 -12.44 30.77 -22.84
N ARG A 469 -13.17 29.80 -23.37
CA ARG A 469 -13.42 28.50 -22.74
C ARG A 469 -13.05 27.36 -23.69
N ARG A 470 -12.42 26.32 -23.16
CA ARG A 470 -12.13 25.07 -23.88
C ARG A 470 -12.36 23.89 -22.95
N VAL A 471 -12.80 22.75 -23.47
CA VAL A 471 -12.97 21.52 -22.67
C VAL A 471 -11.98 20.48 -23.17
N ASP A 472 -11.00 20.15 -22.32
CA ASP A 472 -10.04 19.09 -22.56
C ASP A 472 -10.54 17.80 -21.86
N PRO A 473 -10.82 16.71 -22.61
CA PRO A 473 -11.30 15.45 -22.05
C PRO A 473 -10.41 14.86 -20.94
N ARG A 474 -9.11 15.20 -20.92
CA ARG A 474 -8.14 14.62 -19.98
C ARG A 474 -8.04 15.36 -18.65
N ARG A 475 -8.39 16.65 -18.61
CA ARG A 475 -8.19 17.49 -17.41
C ARG A 475 -9.39 18.34 -17.00
N GLY A 476 -10.33 18.65 -17.89
CA GLY A 476 -11.51 19.46 -17.57
C GLY A 476 -11.66 20.71 -18.43
N ALA A 477 -12.43 21.67 -17.93
CA ALA A 477 -12.70 22.93 -18.62
C ALA A 477 -11.64 23.99 -18.28
N GLU A 478 -11.01 24.53 -19.31
CA GLU A 478 -10.00 25.59 -19.23
C GLU A 478 -10.61 26.93 -19.59
N TYR A 479 -10.19 27.96 -18.87
CA TYR A 479 -10.68 29.33 -19.05
C TYR A 479 -9.51 30.30 -19.11
N ILE A 480 -9.60 31.24 -20.05
CA ILE A 480 -8.75 32.41 -20.13
C ILE A 480 -9.67 33.62 -20.01
N LEU A 481 -9.52 34.40 -18.94
CA LEU A 481 -10.29 35.63 -18.74
C LEU A 481 -9.38 36.83 -18.84
N ASP A 482 -9.74 37.78 -19.69
CA ASP A 482 -9.15 39.13 -19.67
C ASP A 482 -10.06 40.01 -18.80
N ILE A 483 -9.54 40.51 -17.67
CA ILE A 483 -10.26 41.30 -16.68
C ILE A 483 -9.69 42.72 -16.65
N GLY A 484 -10.57 43.70 -16.76
CA GLY A 484 -10.25 45.10 -16.57
C GLY A 484 -10.28 45.47 -15.09
N LEU A 485 -9.26 46.19 -14.65
CA LEU A 485 -9.10 46.72 -13.30
C LEU A 485 -9.02 48.24 -13.38
N LYS A 486 -9.80 48.93 -12.54
CA LYS A 486 -9.74 50.39 -12.43
C LYS A 486 -9.52 50.82 -11.00
N GLY A 487 -8.38 51.45 -10.74
CA GLY A 487 -8.00 52.01 -9.45
C GLY A 487 -8.63 53.38 -9.20
N GLY A 488 -8.53 53.86 -7.95
CA GLY A 488 -9.00 55.18 -7.55
C GLY A 488 -8.31 56.33 -8.32
N ASP A 489 -7.09 56.09 -8.80
CA ASP A 489 -6.27 57.05 -9.56
C ASP A 489 -6.70 57.18 -11.04
N GLY A 490 -7.72 56.43 -11.46
CA GLY A 490 -8.27 56.47 -12.83
C GLY A 490 -7.50 55.64 -13.86
N ASN A 491 -6.34 55.06 -13.49
CA ASN A 491 -5.61 54.13 -14.35
C ASN A 491 -6.40 52.82 -14.55
N GLU A 492 -6.46 52.39 -15.81
CA GLU A 492 -7.05 51.13 -16.23
C GLU A 492 -5.94 50.12 -16.54
N GLU A 493 -5.96 48.98 -15.84
CA GLU A 493 -5.02 47.88 -16.00
C GLU A 493 -5.77 46.65 -16.52
N HIS A 494 -5.18 45.89 -17.44
CA HIS A 494 -5.75 44.65 -17.95
C HIS A 494 -4.96 43.47 -17.41
N ARG A 495 -5.66 42.50 -16.81
CA ARG A 495 -5.05 41.26 -16.32
C ARG A 495 -5.67 40.04 -16.97
N ARG A 496 -4.80 39.14 -17.43
CA ARG A 496 -5.20 37.82 -17.93
C ARG A 496 -5.13 36.80 -16.82
N VAL A 497 -6.25 36.14 -16.54
CA VAL A 497 -6.39 35.09 -15.53
C VAL A 497 -6.63 33.77 -16.24
N HIS A 498 -5.73 32.81 -16.03
CA HIS A 498 -5.91 31.44 -16.46
C HIS A 498 -6.59 30.64 -15.33
N MET A 499 -7.58 29.81 -15.66
CA MET A 499 -8.26 28.92 -14.71
C MET A 499 -8.50 27.54 -15.31
N LEU A 500 -8.50 26.53 -14.44
CA LEU A 500 -8.90 25.16 -14.76
C LEU A 500 -10.02 24.74 -13.80
N ARG A 501 -11.15 24.31 -14.35
CA ARG A 501 -12.19 23.57 -13.64
C ARG A 501 -12.05 22.08 -13.97
N PRO A 502 -11.39 21.30 -13.11
CA PRO A 502 -11.16 19.90 -13.40
C PRO A 502 -12.44 19.06 -13.26
N PHE A 503 -12.54 17.97 -14.02
CA PHE A 503 -13.68 17.04 -13.91
C PHE A 503 -13.69 16.30 -12.57
N THR A 504 -12.50 16.01 -12.04
CA THR A 504 -12.31 15.34 -10.75
C THR A 504 -11.30 16.10 -9.92
N LYS A 505 -11.35 15.91 -8.61
CA LYS A 505 -10.24 16.33 -7.75
C LYS A 505 -9.04 15.43 -8.04
N VAL A 506 -7.83 15.96 -7.87
CA VAL A 506 -6.63 15.11 -7.89
C VAL A 506 -6.68 14.26 -6.64
N GLU A 507 -6.91 12.97 -6.83
CA GLU A 507 -6.92 11.99 -5.76
C GLU A 507 -5.72 11.06 -5.96
N SER A 508 -4.95 10.85 -4.89
CA SER A 508 -3.91 9.84 -4.88
C SER A 508 -4.59 8.49 -4.72
N ILE A 509 -4.67 7.73 -5.80
CA ILE A 509 -5.18 6.36 -5.76
C ILE A 509 -3.99 5.45 -5.44
N GLN A 510 -4.08 4.70 -4.35
CA GLN A 510 -3.11 3.66 -4.04
C GLN A 510 -3.27 2.55 -5.09
N MET A 511 -2.29 2.41 -5.98
CA MET A 511 -2.25 1.27 -6.87
C MET A 511 -1.78 0.05 -6.08
N VAL A 512 -2.67 -0.92 -5.89
CA VAL A 512 -2.31 -2.19 -5.25
C VAL A 512 -1.40 -2.97 -6.21
N THR A 513 -0.23 -3.37 -5.72
CA THR A 513 0.72 -4.16 -6.50
C THR A 513 0.15 -5.55 -6.73
N ALA A 514 -0.21 -5.85 -7.98
CA ALA A 514 -0.70 -7.19 -8.34
C ALA A 514 0.45 -8.21 -8.38
N THR A 515 0.15 -9.46 -8.02
CA THR A 515 1.12 -10.56 -8.08
C THR A 515 1.20 -11.14 -9.51
N GLU A 516 2.37 -11.04 -10.14
CA GLU A 516 2.59 -11.48 -11.53
C GLU A 516 2.53 -13.00 -11.74
N GLN A 517 2.63 -13.79 -10.67
CA GLN A 517 2.76 -15.25 -10.73
C GLN A 517 1.41 -15.99 -10.81
N ARG A 518 0.28 -15.26 -10.85
CA ARG A 518 -1.05 -15.88 -10.83
C ARG A 518 -1.40 -16.53 -12.17
N GLY A 519 -1.91 -17.77 -12.09
CA GLY A 519 -2.37 -18.51 -13.26
C GLY A 519 -3.64 -17.92 -13.87
N VAL A 520 -3.69 -17.80 -15.19
CA VAL A 520 -4.86 -17.30 -15.93
C VAL A 520 -5.66 -18.47 -16.48
N HIS A 521 -6.96 -18.51 -16.22
CA HIS A 521 -7.90 -19.47 -16.80
C HIS A 521 -8.51 -18.84 -18.06
N LEU A 522 -7.98 -19.23 -19.20
CA LEU A 522 -8.44 -18.79 -20.51
C LEU A 522 -9.69 -19.58 -20.90
N VAL A 523 -10.83 -18.92 -20.98
CA VAL A 523 -12.13 -19.53 -21.26
C VAL A 523 -12.53 -19.17 -22.69
N VAL A 524 -12.70 -20.19 -23.53
CA VAL A 524 -12.99 -20.02 -24.96
C VAL A 524 -14.24 -20.81 -25.35
N PRO A 525 -15.34 -20.14 -25.75
CA PRO A 525 -16.50 -20.81 -26.31
C PRO A 525 -16.25 -21.24 -27.75
N VAL A 526 -16.65 -22.45 -28.11
CA VAL A 526 -16.47 -23.06 -29.44
C VAL A 526 -17.80 -23.58 -29.97
N GLY A 527 -18.20 -23.12 -31.15
CA GLY A 527 -19.35 -23.63 -31.91
C GLY A 527 -19.01 -24.84 -32.77
N LYS A 528 -20.03 -25.43 -33.42
CA LYS A 528 -19.89 -26.66 -34.23
C LYS A 528 -19.10 -26.45 -35.52
N ASP A 529 -19.12 -25.24 -36.07
CA ASP A 529 -18.53 -24.90 -37.37
C ASP A 529 -17.24 -24.07 -37.24
N ASP A 530 -16.64 -24.03 -36.05
CA ASP A 530 -15.49 -23.18 -35.73
C ASP A 530 -14.14 -23.93 -35.75
N THR A 531 -14.07 -25.12 -36.35
CA THR A 531 -12.86 -25.98 -36.35
C THR A 531 -11.61 -25.26 -36.87
N ASP A 532 -11.72 -24.55 -38.01
CA ASP A 532 -10.62 -23.78 -38.60
C ASP A 532 -10.16 -22.62 -37.69
N ARG A 533 -11.11 -21.97 -37.01
CA ARG A 533 -10.82 -20.86 -36.09
C ARG A 533 -10.16 -21.39 -34.82
N LEU A 534 -10.60 -22.55 -34.33
CA LEU A 534 -9.98 -23.25 -33.21
C LEU A 534 -8.54 -23.65 -33.52
N GLU A 535 -8.26 -24.14 -34.73
CA GLU A 535 -6.89 -24.45 -35.13
C GLU A 535 -6.00 -23.22 -35.13
N LYS A 536 -6.43 -22.11 -35.75
CA LYS A 536 -5.69 -20.83 -35.72
C LYS A 536 -5.46 -20.34 -34.28
N PHE A 537 -6.49 -20.42 -33.44
CA PHE A 537 -6.38 -20.05 -32.03
C PHE A 537 -5.37 -20.92 -31.28
N LEU A 538 -5.37 -22.24 -31.49
CA LEU A 538 -4.42 -23.16 -30.86
C LEU A 538 -2.99 -22.96 -31.36
N GLN A 539 -2.79 -22.56 -32.61
CA GLN A 539 -1.48 -22.16 -33.12
C GLN A 539 -0.96 -20.90 -32.40
N MET A 540 -1.82 -19.89 -32.21
CA MET A 540 -1.49 -18.70 -31.42
C MET A 540 -1.21 -19.07 -29.96
N TYR A 541 -2.06 -19.89 -29.32
CA TYR A 541 -1.86 -20.37 -27.94
C TYR A 541 -0.56 -21.18 -27.79
N GLN A 542 -0.18 -21.96 -28.80
CA GLN A 542 1.11 -22.65 -28.81
C GLN A 542 2.27 -21.67 -28.78
N ARG A 543 2.23 -20.64 -29.64
CA ARG A 543 3.28 -19.61 -29.74
C ARG A 543 3.39 -18.76 -28.47
N VAL A 544 2.25 -18.38 -27.89
CA VAL A 544 2.18 -17.35 -26.83
C VAL A 544 2.18 -17.92 -25.43
N CYS A 545 1.63 -19.12 -25.21
CA CYS A 545 1.50 -19.74 -23.88
C CYS A 545 2.36 -20.99 -23.75
N LEU A 546 2.30 -21.91 -24.72
CA LEU A 546 2.99 -23.20 -24.60
C LEU A 546 4.51 -23.08 -24.80
N GLN A 547 4.97 -22.31 -25.79
CA GLN A 547 6.41 -22.15 -26.06
C GLN A 547 7.11 -21.24 -25.04
N THR A 548 6.36 -20.31 -24.45
CA THR A 548 6.86 -19.33 -23.47
C THR A 548 6.80 -19.85 -22.03
N GLY A 549 6.00 -20.90 -21.75
CA GLY A 549 5.85 -21.47 -20.43
C GLY A 549 4.96 -20.65 -19.49
N GLU A 550 4.04 -19.85 -20.04
CA GLU A 550 3.12 -19.03 -19.24
C GLU A 550 2.17 -19.89 -18.40
N ASN A 551 1.92 -19.49 -17.15
CA ASN A 551 0.97 -20.15 -16.25
C ASN A 551 -0.47 -19.86 -16.72
N VAL A 552 -0.95 -20.63 -17.70
CA VAL A 552 -2.26 -20.46 -18.33
C VAL A 552 -2.93 -21.82 -18.51
N VAL A 553 -4.18 -21.93 -18.06
CA VAL A 553 -5.05 -23.08 -18.29
C VAL A 553 -6.04 -22.70 -19.40
N LEU A 554 -6.11 -23.49 -20.48
CA LEU A 554 -7.10 -23.27 -21.55
C LEU A 554 -8.31 -24.17 -21.32
N LEU A 555 -9.42 -23.57 -20.89
CA LEU A 555 -10.72 -24.20 -20.77
C LEU A 555 -11.54 -23.98 -22.04
N THR A 556 -11.70 -25.03 -22.83
CA THR A 556 -12.55 -24.99 -24.03
C THR A 556 -13.99 -25.35 -23.68
N VAL A 557 -14.95 -24.50 -24.07
CA VAL A 557 -16.38 -24.68 -23.79
C VAL A 557 -17.12 -24.94 -25.10
N PHE A 558 -17.48 -26.20 -25.36
CA PHE A 558 -18.27 -26.57 -26.53
C PHE A 558 -19.73 -26.20 -26.32
N VAL A 559 -20.22 -25.23 -27.12
CA VAL A 559 -21.57 -24.67 -26.97
C VAL A 559 -22.50 -25.30 -27.99
N ASN A 560 -23.46 -26.10 -27.52
CA ASN A 560 -24.50 -26.67 -28.34
C ASN A 560 -25.82 -25.92 -28.14
N VAL A 561 -26.27 -25.17 -29.14
CA VAL A 561 -27.54 -24.42 -29.10
C VAL A 561 -28.69 -25.35 -29.49
N ARG A 562 -29.61 -25.61 -28.56
CA ARG A 562 -30.81 -26.44 -28.77
C ARG A 562 -31.79 -25.69 -29.69
N GLY A 563 -31.70 -25.97 -30.99
CA GLY A 563 -32.52 -25.35 -32.04
C GLY A 563 -32.00 -25.56 -33.46
N SER A 564 -30.73 -25.94 -33.63
CA SER A 564 -30.21 -26.49 -34.89
C SER A 564 -30.70 -27.93 -35.02
N GLY A 565 -31.81 -28.11 -35.72
CA GLY A 565 -32.54 -29.38 -35.81
C GLY A 565 -31.67 -30.54 -36.27
N GLU A 566 -31.30 -31.41 -35.34
CA GLU A 566 -30.81 -32.77 -35.57
C GLU A 566 -30.81 -33.53 -34.23
N ASP A 567 -32.00 -33.95 -33.79
CA ASP A 567 -32.22 -34.95 -32.74
C ASP A 567 -32.30 -36.36 -33.36
N GLY A 568 -31.28 -36.72 -34.15
CA GLY A 568 -31.15 -38.06 -34.72
C GLY A 568 -29.69 -38.49 -34.69
N HIS A 569 -29.42 -39.62 -34.02
CA HIS A 569 -28.19 -40.45 -34.06
C HIS A 569 -27.04 -39.94 -34.95
N ALA A 570 -26.44 -38.80 -34.58
CA ALA A 570 -25.30 -38.21 -35.26
C ALA A 570 -24.00 -38.68 -34.60
N PRO A 571 -22.89 -38.78 -35.36
CA PRO A 571 -21.56 -39.04 -34.80
C PRO A 571 -21.25 -38.08 -33.64
N GLU A 572 -20.34 -38.49 -32.76
CA GLU A 572 -20.02 -37.77 -31.51
C GLU A 572 -19.92 -36.25 -31.74
N LYS A 573 -20.81 -35.48 -31.12
CA LYS A 573 -20.83 -34.01 -31.26
C LYS A 573 -19.45 -33.46 -30.86
N PHE A 574 -18.88 -32.61 -31.73
CA PHE A 574 -17.55 -31.99 -31.60
C PHE A 574 -16.35 -32.98 -31.68
N ALA A 575 -16.46 -34.09 -32.41
CA ALA A 575 -15.39 -35.08 -32.50
C ALA A 575 -14.07 -34.52 -33.07
N GLU A 576 -14.15 -33.67 -34.10
CA GLU A 576 -12.98 -33.10 -34.77
C GLU A 576 -12.25 -32.10 -33.86
N GLU A 577 -12.98 -31.21 -33.19
CA GLU A 577 -12.43 -30.25 -32.25
C GLU A 577 -11.82 -30.94 -31.02
N LYS A 578 -12.50 -31.97 -30.49
CA LYS A 578 -11.97 -32.79 -29.39
C LYS A 578 -10.68 -33.50 -29.79
N ALA A 579 -10.62 -34.04 -31.01
CA ALA A 579 -9.42 -34.68 -31.55
C ALA A 579 -8.26 -33.68 -31.67
N LEU A 580 -8.54 -32.44 -32.08
CA LEU A 580 -7.55 -31.38 -32.16
C LEU A 580 -6.97 -31.04 -30.78
N ILE A 581 -7.81 -30.84 -29.76
CA ILE A 581 -7.36 -30.60 -28.38
C ILE A 581 -6.55 -31.79 -27.85
N ALA A 582 -6.99 -33.01 -28.12
CA ALA A 582 -6.29 -34.23 -27.71
C ALA A 582 -4.89 -34.32 -28.34
N ARG A 583 -4.74 -33.94 -29.62
CA ARG A 583 -3.45 -33.88 -30.32
C ARG A 583 -2.49 -32.91 -29.65
N TYR A 584 -2.97 -31.72 -29.26
CA TYR A 584 -2.15 -30.75 -28.53
C TYR A 584 -1.78 -31.23 -27.13
N LYS A 585 -2.70 -31.89 -26.41
CA LYS A 585 -2.45 -32.48 -25.10
C LYS A 585 -1.40 -33.61 -25.15
N GLN A 586 -1.41 -34.42 -26.20
CA GLN A 586 -0.39 -35.44 -26.44
C GLN A 586 0.98 -34.83 -26.74
N LYS A 587 1.01 -33.73 -27.50
CA LYS A 587 2.25 -33.02 -27.85
C LYS A 587 2.85 -32.27 -26.66
N PHE A 588 2.02 -31.70 -25.79
CA PHE A 588 2.43 -30.93 -24.63
C PHE A 588 1.82 -31.52 -23.36
N THR A 589 2.49 -32.51 -22.78
CA THR A 589 1.98 -33.29 -21.63
C THR A 589 1.79 -32.48 -20.35
N TRP A 590 2.50 -31.36 -20.21
CA TRP A 590 2.41 -30.44 -19.08
C TRP A 590 1.29 -29.40 -19.24
N ALA A 591 0.70 -29.26 -20.44
CA ALA A 591 -0.34 -28.27 -20.70
C ALA A 591 -1.70 -28.70 -20.13
N GLN A 592 -2.35 -27.77 -19.43
CA GLN A 592 -3.71 -27.99 -18.89
C GLN A 592 -4.76 -27.52 -19.91
N LEU A 593 -5.31 -28.49 -20.66
CA LEU A 593 -6.31 -28.29 -21.71
C LEU A 593 -7.65 -28.99 -21.37
N PRO A 594 -8.35 -28.62 -20.27
CA PRO A 594 -9.67 -29.15 -19.99
C PRO A 594 -10.71 -28.66 -21.01
N TRP A 595 -11.73 -29.47 -21.27
CA TRP A 595 -12.87 -29.07 -22.08
C TRP A 595 -14.18 -29.49 -21.42
N ILE A 596 -15.24 -28.71 -21.65
CA ILE A 596 -16.60 -29.01 -21.21
C ILE A 596 -17.56 -28.86 -22.38
N GLN A 597 -18.66 -29.60 -22.36
CA GLN A 597 -19.73 -29.49 -23.35
C GLN A 597 -21.01 -29.05 -22.66
N ILE A 598 -21.63 -27.99 -23.17
CA ILE A 598 -22.85 -27.41 -22.61
C ILE A 598 -23.96 -27.38 -23.66
N GLY A 599 -25.20 -27.63 -23.22
CA GLY A 599 -26.39 -27.48 -24.04
C GLY A 599 -27.19 -26.27 -23.58
N VAL A 600 -27.31 -25.24 -24.42
CA VAL A 600 -27.99 -23.98 -24.10
C VAL A 600 -29.14 -23.71 -25.08
N GLN A 601 -30.16 -22.95 -24.68
CA GLN A 601 -31.25 -22.56 -25.58
C GLN A 601 -30.83 -21.45 -26.55
N HIS A 602 -30.02 -20.51 -26.07
CA HIS A 602 -29.45 -19.41 -26.85
C HIS A 602 -27.99 -19.21 -26.46
N ASN A 603 -27.18 -18.71 -27.39
CA ASN A 603 -25.79 -18.36 -27.10
C ASN A 603 -25.77 -17.01 -26.35
N SER A 604 -25.38 -17.05 -25.07
CA SER A 604 -25.23 -15.85 -24.24
C SER A 604 -23.98 -15.96 -23.38
N LEU A 605 -23.19 -14.90 -23.35
CA LEU A 605 -21.97 -14.81 -22.55
C LEU A 605 -22.24 -14.88 -21.04
N THR A 606 -23.35 -14.32 -20.57
CA THR A 606 -23.71 -14.38 -19.15
C THR A 606 -24.02 -15.81 -18.72
N LEU A 607 -24.71 -16.56 -19.57
CA LEU A 607 -25.08 -17.95 -19.33
C LEU A 607 -23.85 -18.87 -19.39
N LEU A 608 -22.90 -18.56 -20.29
CA LEU A 608 -21.59 -19.20 -20.34
C LEU A 608 -20.79 -18.95 -19.06
N ALA A 609 -20.70 -17.70 -18.63
CA ALA A 609 -19.99 -17.31 -17.40
C ALA A 609 -20.59 -18.02 -16.18
N ASP A 610 -21.92 -18.07 -16.05
CA ASP A 610 -22.62 -18.75 -14.97
C ASP A 610 -22.26 -20.23 -14.82
N ILE A 611 -22.07 -20.93 -15.94
CA ILE A 611 -21.71 -22.35 -15.94
C ILE A 611 -20.21 -22.53 -15.64
N VAL A 612 -19.35 -21.71 -16.26
CA VAL A 612 -17.90 -21.83 -16.15
C VAL A 612 -17.41 -21.44 -14.74
N THR A 613 -17.96 -20.38 -14.16
CA THR A 613 -17.59 -19.87 -12.83
C THR A 613 -17.87 -20.89 -11.72
N MET A 614 -18.92 -21.72 -11.88
CA MET A 614 -19.21 -22.86 -10.99
C MET A 614 -18.17 -23.98 -11.09
N LYS A 615 -17.50 -24.14 -12.23
CA LYS A 615 -16.49 -25.19 -12.45
C LYS A 615 -15.08 -24.77 -12.03
N LEU A 616 -14.84 -23.48 -11.85
CA LEU A 616 -13.55 -22.93 -11.49
C LEU A 616 -13.47 -22.59 -9.98
N PRO A 617 -12.28 -22.65 -9.36
CA PRO A 617 -12.10 -22.31 -7.96
C PRO A 617 -12.38 -20.81 -7.75
N SER A 618 -12.79 -20.43 -6.54
CA SER A 618 -13.16 -19.03 -6.26
C SER A 618 -11.98 -18.06 -6.43
N ASN A 619 -10.75 -18.50 -6.25
CA ASN A 619 -9.55 -17.70 -6.51
C ASN A 619 -9.03 -17.83 -7.97
N ALA A 620 -9.82 -18.32 -8.92
CA ALA A 620 -9.41 -18.34 -10.33
C ALA A 620 -9.43 -16.93 -10.93
N LEU A 621 -8.33 -16.52 -11.57
CA LEU A 621 -8.33 -15.38 -12.50
C LEU A 621 -8.81 -15.89 -13.85
N ILE A 622 -9.96 -15.39 -14.32
CA ILE A 622 -10.61 -15.81 -15.55
C ILE A 622 -10.38 -14.76 -16.63
N PHE A 623 -9.93 -15.18 -17.80
CA PHE A 623 -9.99 -14.39 -19.02
C PHE A 623 -10.99 -15.04 -19.99
N LEU A 624 -12.14 -14.41 -20.15
CA LEU A 624 -13.15 -14.78 -21.15
C LEU A 624 -12.74 -14.19 -22.50
N THR A 625 -12.58 -15.03 -23.51
CA THR A 625 -12.18 -14.62 -24.85
C THR A 625 -12.97 -15.35 -25.94
N THR A 626 -12.71 -15.01 -27.20
CA THR A 626 -13.31 -15.66 -28.38
C THR A 626 -12.22 -16.20 -29.31
N LEU A 627 -12.59 -17.07 -30.25
CA LEU A 627 -11.66 -17.70 -31.19
C LEU A 627 -11.00 -16.72 -32.18
N GLY A 628 -11.60 -15.55 -32.40
CA GLY A 628 -11.12 -14.55 -33.36
C GLY A 628 -10.07 -13.58 -32.80
N VAL A 629 -9.57 -13.81 -31.58
CA VAL A 629 -8.66 -12.88 -30.90
C VAL A 629 -7.23 -13.40 -30.93
N GLU A 630 -6.30 -12.50 -31.24
CA GLU A 630 -4.87 -12.70 -31.01
C GLU A 630 -4.38 -11.84 -29.83
N PHE A 631 -3.59 -12.44 -28.95
CA PHE A 631 -3.01 -11.74 -27.81
C PHE A 631 -1.53 -12.08 -27.63
N THR A 632 -0.85 -11.30 -26.81
CA THR A 632 0.59 -11.44 -26.51
C THR A 632 0.81 -11.77 -25.03
N VAL A 633 2.03 -12.19 -24.68
CA VAL A 633 2.42 -12.38 -23.27
C VAL A 633 2.19 -11.10 -22.45
N GLY A 634 2.51 -9.93 -23.02
CA GLY A 634 2.26 -8.65 -22.38
C GLY A 634 0.78 -8.38 -22.11
N PHE A 635 -0.13 -8.92 -22.91
CA PHE A 635 -1.57 -8.85 -22.63
C PHE A 635 -1.95 -9.71 -21.42
N LEU A 636 -1.46 -10.94 -21.32
CA LEU A 636 -1.72 -11.81 -20.17
C LEU A 636 -1.24 -11.17 -18.86
N ASN A 637 -0.10 -10.48 -18.89
CA ASN A 637 0.38 -9.72 -17.74
C ASN A 637 -0.54 -8.54 -17.39
N ARG A 638 -1.05 -7.80 -18.38
CA ARG A 638 -2.06 -6.76 -18.11
C ARG A 638 -3.33 -7.34 -17.50
N CYS A 639 -3.75 -8.54 -17.92
CA CYS A 639 -4.87 -9.26 -17.30
C CYS A 639 -4.57 -9.57 -15.81
N ARG A 640 -3.37 -10.06 -15.49
CA ARG A 640 -2.93 -10.33 -14.10
C ARG A 640 -2.88 -9.06 -13.24
N VAL A 641 -2.40 -7.96 -13.81
CA VAL A 641 -2.15 -6.72 -13.07
C VAL A 641 -3.40 -5.89 -12.84
N ASN A 642 -4.34 -5.90 -13.80
CA ASN A 642 -5.53 -5.05 -13.75
C ASN A 642 -6.80 -5.76 -13.27
N ALA A 643 -6.75 -7.06 -12.97
CA ALA A 643 -7.87 -7.82 -12.41
C ALA A 643 -7.62 -8.16 -10.94
N LEU A 644 -8.04 -7.26 -10.05
CA LEU A 644 -7.81 -7.32 -8.60
C LEU A 644 -9.09 -7.75 -7.88
N SER A 645 -8.99 -8.78 -7.02
CA SER A 645 -10.15 -9.30 -6.29
C SER A 645 -10.83 -8.21 -5.46
N GLY A 646 -12.14 -8.07 -5.60
CA GLY A 646 -12.98 -7.14 -4.83
C GLY A 646 -12.76 -5.68 -5.16
N GLN A 647 -11.91 -5.35 -6.14
CA GLN A 647 -11.50 -3.97 -6.43
C GLN A 647 -11.63 -3.61 -7.91
N GLN A 648 -11.10 -4.45 -8.82
CA GLN A 648 -10.95 -4.06 -10.22
C GLN A 648 -11.18 -5.22 -11.19
N VAL A 649 -11.93 -4.93 -12.25
CA VAL A 649 -12.12 -5.81 -13.42
C VAL A 649 -11.48 -5.17 -14.63
N PHE A 650 -10.84 -5.97 -15.48
CA PHE A 650 -10.15 -5.50 -16.67
C PHE A 650 -10.93 -5.83 -17.95
N PHE A 651 -11.44 -4.80 -18.61
CA PHE A 651 -12.09 -4.87 -19.92
C PHE A 651 -11.15 -4.36 -21.02
N PRO A 652 -10.49 -5.25 -21.77
CA PRO A 652 -9.61 -4.83 -22.85
C PRO A 652 -10.41 -4.34 -24.06
N VAL A 653 -9.96 -3.24 -24.67
CA VAL A 653 -10.46 -2.75 -25.96
C VAL A 653 -9.61 -3.37 -27.07
N PRO A 654 -10.14 -4.28 -27.89
CA PRO A 654 -9.38 -4.89 -28.98
C PRO A 654 -9.24 -3.95 -30.18
N PHE A 655 -8.20 -4.18 -30.98
CA PHE A 655 -8.09 -3.59 -32.30
C PHE A 655 -8.69 -4.56 -33.33
N ALA A 656 -9.81 -4.17 -33.94
CA ALA A 656 -10.51 -4.96 -34.94
C ALA A 656 -9.96 -4.66 -36.34
N TYR A 657 -9.37 -5.67 -36.97
CA TYR A 657 -8.88 -5.56 -38.34
C TYR A 657 -10.04 -5.54 -39.33
N TYR A 658 -9.88 -4.76 -40.40
CA TYR A 658 -10.74 -4.88 -41.58
C TYR A 658 -10.44 -6.18 -42.33
N ASP A 659 -11.38 -6.59 -43.18
CA ASP A 659 -11.21 -7.79 -44.00
C ASP A 659 -9.94 -7.69 -44.86
N THR A 660 -9.02 -8.62 -44.65
CA THR A 660 -7.71 -8.64 -45.30
C THR A 660 -7.82 -8.79 -46.81
N ASP A 661 -8.86 -9.46 -47.31
CA ASP A 661 -9.05 -9.66 -48.74
C ASP A 661 -9.40 -8.34 -49.44
N ILE A 662 -10.12 -7.46 -48.73
CA ILE A 662 -10.51 -6.13 -49.21
C ILE A 662 -9.32 -5.16 -49.11
N VAL A 663 -8.62 -5.16 -47.97
CA VAL A 663 -7.53 -4.21 -47.71
C VAL A 663 -6.33 -4.46 -48.62
N PHE A 664 -5.96 -5.74 -48.83
CA PHE A 664 -4.78 -6.07 -49.61
C PHE A 664 -5.06 -6.27 -51.10
N ASN A 665 -6.32 -6.44 -51.52
CA ASN A 665 -6.79 -6.46 -52.92
C ASN A 665 -5.78 -7.11 -53.89
N GLN A 666 -5.44 -8.39 -53.64
CA GLN A 666 -4.47 -9.24 -54.38
C GLN A 666 -2.98 -9.10 -54.05
N ASN A 667 -2.58 -8.22 -53.12
CA ASN A 667 -1.24 -8.21 -52.55
C ASN A 667 -1.07 -9.30 -51.48
N ARG A 668 0.16 -9.77 -51.28
CA ARG A 668 0.49 -10.75 -50.23
C ARG A 668 0.20 -10.14 -48.85
N VAL A 669 -0.69 -10.76 -48.09
CA VAL A 669 -0.97 -10.40 -46.69
C VAL A 669 0.31 -10.65 -45.87
N PRO A 670 0.81 -9.65 -45.11
CA PRO A 670 1.94 -9.83 -44.21
C PRO A 670 1.63 -10.83 -43.09
N ASP A 671 2.63 -11.60 -42.66
CA ASP A 671 2.49 -12.57 -41.55
C ASP A 671 2.18 -11.88 -40.19
N VAL A 672 2.50 -10.59 -40.08
CA VAL A 672 2.16 -9.74 -38.93
C VAL A 672 1.50 -8.47 -39.44
N LEU A 673 0.24 -8.26 -39.10
CA LEU A 673 -0.50 -7.07 -39.48
C LEU A 673 -0.08 -5.89 -38.60
N PRO A 674 0.35 -4.75 -39.18
CA PRO A 674 0.67 -3.57 -38.40
C PRO A 674 -0.60 -2.94 -37.83
N LEU A 675 -0.52 -2.48 -36.58
CA LEU A 675 -1.57 -1.66 -35.96
C LEU A 675 -1.57 -0.28 -36.60
N HIS A 676 -2.47 -0.06 -37.57
CA HIS A 676 -2.61 1.19 -38.30
C HIS A 676 -4.07 1.49 -38.60
N ARG A 677 -4.46 2.77 -38.64
CA ARG A 677 -5.85 3.21 -38.85
C ARG A 677 -6.46 2.72 -40.17
N ASP A 678 -5.62 2.47 -41.18
CA ASP A 678 -6.08 1.98 -42.48
C ASP A 678 -6.32 0.45 -42.48
N MET A 679 -5.81 -0.25 -41.47
CA MET A 679 -5.91 -1.71 -41.32
C MET A 679 -7.05 -2.11 -40.38
N GLY A 680 -7.64 -1.17 -39.64
CA GLY A 680 -8.66 -1.46 -38.65
C GLY A 680 -8.98 -0.29 -37.74
N HIS A 681 -9.72 -0.57 -36.67
CA HIS A 681 -10.12 0.42 -35.67
C HIS A 681 -10.14 -0.20 -34.26
N TRP A 682 -10.13 0.65 -33.23
CA TRP A 682 -10.37 0.21 -31.86
C TRP A 682 -11.86 -0.03 -31.67
N ASP A 683 -12.24 -1.26 -31.34
CA ASP A 683 -13.63 -1.65 -31.15
C ASP A 683 -14.04 -1.39 -29.69
N THR A 684 -14.59 -0.21 -29.45
CA THR A 684 -15.09 0.22 -28.13
C THR A 684 -16.37 -0.50 -27.71
N ASP A 685 -17.04 -1.18 -28.65
CA ASP A 685 -18.34 -1.82 -28.43
C ASP A 685 -18.20 -3.34 -28.22
N SER A 686 -16.96 -3.85 -28.18
CA SER A 686 -16.67 -5.25 -27.87
C SER A 686 -16.73 -5.51 -26.36
N TYR A 687 -17.84 -6.09 -25.90
CA TYR A 687 -18.04 -6.54 -24.51
C TYR A 687 -17.73 -8.02 -24.26
N ASN A 688 -17.18 -8.71 -25.26
CA ASN A 688 -17.00 -10.16 -25.24
C ASN A 688 -15.69 -10.61 -24.58
N LEU A 689 -14.83 -9.65 -24.21
CA LEU A 689 -13.49 -9.88 -23.66
C LEU A 689 -13.42 -9.28 -22.27
N VAL A 690 -13.11 -10.09 -21.26
CA VAL A 690 -13.02 -9.62 -19.87
C VAL A 690 -12.10 -10.48 -19.02
N CYS A 691 -11.29 -9.82 -18.19
CA CYS A 691 -10.44 -10.41 -17.18
C CYS A 691 -10.97 -10.08 -15.79
N PHE A 692 -11.36 -11.09 -15.01
CA PHE A 692 -11.95 -10.89 -13.68
C PHE A 692 -11.61 -12.03 -12.73
N ASN A 693 -11.74 -11.78 -11.43
CA ASN A 693 -11.59 -12.81 -10.41
C ASN A 693 -12.92 -13.52 -10.18
N ASN A 694 -12.88 -14.86 -10.15
CA ASN A 694 -14.08 -15.68 -9.98
C ASN A 694 -14.79 -15.42 -8.63
N LYS A 695 -14.05 -15.02 -7.59
CA LYS A 695 -14.60 -14.63 -6.29
C LYS A 695 -15.61 -13.51 -6.47
N ASP A 696 -15.20 -12.46 -7.16
CA ASP A 696 -15.99 -11.24 -7.37
C ASP A 696 -17.27 -11.54 -8.16
N TYR A 697 -17.20 -12.41 -9.16
CA TYR A 697 -18.39 -12.83 -9.92
C TYR A 697 -19.36 -13.64 -9.04
N LYS A 698 -18.86 -14.53 -8.19
CA LYS A 698 -19.69 -15.36 -7.30
C LYS A 698 -20.35 -14.55 -6.18
N GLU A 699 -19.69 -13.49 -5.70
CA GLU A 699 -20.22 -12.64 -4.63
C GLU A 699 -21.29 -11.65 -5.13
N ASN A 700 -21.22 -11.24 -6.40
CA ASN A 700 -22.15 -10.27 -7.00
C ASN A 700 -23.29 -10.91 -7.81
N ARG A 701 -23.32 -12.24 -7.93
CA ARG A 701 -24.42 -13.01 -8.54
C ARG A 701 -25.52 -13.27 -7.53
#